data_AF-A0A495YG13-F1
#
_entry.id   AF-A0A495YG13-F1
#
_cell.length_a   1.000
_cell.length_b   1.000
_cell.length_c   1.000
_cell.angle_alpha   90.00
_cell.angle_beta   90.00
_cell.angle_gamma   90.00
#
_symmetry.space_group_name_H-M   'P 1'
#
loop_
_entity.id
_entity.type
_entity.pdbx_description
1 polymer ?
#
loop_
_entity_poly.entity_id
_entity_poly.type
_entity_poly.pdbx_seq_one_letter_code
_entity_poly.pdbx_strand_id
1 'polypeptide(L)'
;MSATNRRDFLRLAAQSAGAMAAYAGFPPAIRKALAMPAAYRTGTIRDVEHVVIFMQENRSFDHYFGGLRGVRGFNDPRPHLLPSGAPVWQQPPASVFTKNYHSRGLDPAAPYVLPFYLDPKQTTEFQPGTNHGWSSGHLSWNNGQWDQWVNQKQDVLTMGYLKRQDLTYHYALADAFTICDSYFCSAHADTAPNRIYLWTGTIDPRNIYGNPPNGPGIGERDDVNGYTWTTYAERLENAKISWKVYQGGTGIPGDPTDNYTDNSLMFFKRFQVKEGASGPLVDKGASDHTLAELKADVQANRLPQVSWIVSPYKYSEHPQASPTDGAFYINMVLEALTSNPEVWAKTVFILNYDENDGLFDHVVPPVPPVTSGVGGQGIVSSNLLSNLGDELLDLNKYPGEMSPLVPGADPGGIQPIGLGPRVPLIIISPWTKGGWVCSETFDHTSVLRFLEARFGVQEPNISAWRRSICGDLTSAFDFSARPDTRTVSFTVPQHIQTAGHAYQVPAQQSMPAQEPGTRPARALPYELFVHARVNGRDDSVSLDFANSGDAGAAFYVYDRRNPATPPRRYAVASHDRFADTWSTSAARGDYHLAAYGPNGYLCEFQGNTRLAADGRHANPEAKIGYDVRNRHVYLQLRNSGRATCRVVVDNAYSHAQARTYTLEPGERVEDHFELSSSHGWYDLTLTATTLRGGDDKVVRRFAGHVETGRPSQSDPGPVKQTA
;
A
#
# COMPACT_ATOMS: atom_id res chain seq x y z
N MET A 1 1.54 -44.67 -20.31
CA MET A 1 0.48 -44.19 -19.38
C MET A 1 -0.12 -45.39 -18.67
N SER A 2 0.08 -45.53 -17.36
CA SER A 2 -0.54 -46.62 -16.58
C SER A 2 -2.03 -46.36 -16.36
N ALA A 3 -2.81 -47.42 -16.13
CA ALA A 3 -4.26 -47.35 -15.96
C ALA A 3 -4.72 -46.48 -14.76
N THR A 4 -3.83 -46.27 -13.78
CA THR A 4 -4.05 -45.39 -12.62
C THR A 4 -4.15 -43.91 -13.03
N ASN A 5 -3.25 -43.44 -13.91
CA ASN A 5 -3.23 -42.04 -14.40
C ASN A 5 -4.49 -41.66 -15.19
N ARG A 6 -5.09 -42.60 -15.91
CA ARG A 6 -6.27 -42.32 -16.75
C ARG A 6 -7.54 -42.16 -15.91
N ARG A 7 -7.67 -42.90 -14.81
CA ARG A 7 -8.80 -42.80 -13.87
C ARG A 7 -8.73 -41.52 -13.03
N ASP A 8 -7.54 -41.14 -12.59
CA ASP A 8 -7.33 -39.89 -11.86
C ASP A 8 -7.53 -38.69 -12.80
N PHE A 9 -7.04 -38.76 -14.04
CA PHE A 9 -7.33 -37.76 -15.07
C PHE A 9 -8.83 -37.62 -15.38
N LEU A 10 -9.57 -38.73 -15.53
CA LEU A 10 -11.02 -38.68 -15.78
C LEU A 10 -11.81 -38.17 -14.58
N ARG A 11 -11.37 -38.46 -13.34
CA ARG A 11 -11.96 -37.89 -12.12
C ARG A 11 -11.67 -36.40 -12.00
N LEU A 12 -10.43 -35.98 -12.28
CA LEU A 12 -10.04 -34.57 -12.32
C LEU A 12 -10.81 -33.83 -13.42
N ALA A 13 -11.01 -34.45 -14.58
CA ALA A 13 -11.78 -33.92 -15.72
C ALA A 13 -13.29 -33.78 -15.41
N ALA A 14 -13.89 -34.76 -14.74
CA ALA A 14 -15.30 -34.69 -14.33
C ALA A 14 -15.53 -33.68 -13.18
N GLN A 15 -14.61 -33.60 -12.22
CA GLN A 15 -14.64 -32.60 -11.14
C GLN A 15 -14.42 -31.17 -11.67
N SER A 16 -13.52 -31.01 -12.65
CA SER A 16 -13.26 -29.71 -13.28
C SER A 16 -14.41 -29.23 -14.16
N ALA A 17 -15.15 -30.10 -14.86
CA ALA A 17 -16.33 -29.68 -15.62
C ALA A 17 -17.43 -29.07 -14.72
N GLY A 18 -17.71 -29.69 -13.57
CA GLY A 18 -18.66 -29.16 -12.57
C GLY A 18 -18.16 -27.89 -11.87
N ALA A 19 -16.87 -27.82 -11.55
CA ALA A 19 -16.26 -26.63 -10.95
C ALA A 19 -16.22 -25.44 -11.92
N MET A 20 -15.98 -25.66 -13.22
CA MET A 20 -15.98 -24.59 -14.23
C MET A 20 -17.35 -23.93 -14.40
N ALA A 21 -18.45 -24.67 -14.19
CA ALA A 21 -19.80 -24.10 -14.23
C ALA A 21 -20.06 -23.13 -13.07
N ALA A 22 -19.48 -23.38 -11.89
CA ALA A 22 -19.59 -22.49 -10.73
C ALA A 22 -18.98 -21.10 -11.03
N TYR A 23 -17.90 -21.07 -11.81
CA TYR A 23 -17.16 -19.84 -12.16
C TYR A 23 -17.55 -19.24 -13.52
N ALA A 24 -18.75 -19.55 -14.04
CA ALA A 24 -19.17 -19.12 -15.39
C ALA A 24 -19.15 -17.60 -15.62
N GLY A 25 -19.20 -16.80 -14.55
CA GLY A 25 -19.06 -15.35 -14.62
C GLY A 25 -17.65 -14.88 -15.00
N PHE A 26 -16.59 -15.61 -14.67
CA PHE A 26 -15.21 -15.15 -14.91
C PHE A 26 -14.73 -15.39 -16.36
N PRO A 27 -13.76 -14.58 -16.85
CA PRO A 27 -13.02 -14.85 -18.08
C PRO A 27 -12.45 -16.28 -18.11
N PRO A 28 -12.33 -16.92 -19.29
CA PRO A 28 -11.92 -18.32 -19.39
C PRO A 28 -10.62 -18.69 -18.66
N ALA A 29 -9.58 -17.83 -18.74
CA ALA A 29 -8.29 -18.08 -18.06
C ALA A 29 -8.43 -18.02 -16.53
N ILE A 30 -9.13 -17.01 -16.00
CA ILE A 30 -9.42 -16.86 -14.56
C ILE A 30 -10.27 -18.03 -14.06
N ARG A 31 -11.30 -18.42 -14.83
CA ARG A 31 -12.15 -19.58 -14.53
C ARG A 31 -11.35 -20.86 -14.39
N LYS A 32 -10.44 -21.10 -15.33
CA LYS A 32 -9.53 -22.24 -15.33
C LYS A 32 -8.60 -22.23 -14.12
N ALA A 33 -8.04 -21.07 -13.77
CA ALA A 33 -7.20 -20.89 -12.58
C ALA A 33 -7.97 -21.18 -11.28
N LEU A 34 -9.21 -20.68 -11.16
CA LEU A 34 -10.09 -20.91 -10.02
C LEU A 34 -10.52 -22.38 -9.87
N ALA A 35 -10.74 -23.09 -10.98
CA ALA A 35 -11.17 -24.50 -10.95
C ALA A 35 -10.06 -25.48 -10.51
N MET A 36 -8.79 -25.10 -10.60
CA MET A 36 -7.66 -25.98 -10.28
C MET A 36 -7.23 -25.84 -8.81
N PRO A 37 -7.21 -26.93 -8.02
CA PRO A 37 -6.83 -26.87 -6.61
C PRO A 37 -5.33 -26.61 -6.42
N ALA A 38 -4.95 -26.16 -5.23
CA ALA A 38 -3.53 -26.11 -4.86
C ALA A 38 -2.99 -27.52 -4.60
N ALA A 39 -1.68 -27.67 -4.76
CA ALA A 39 -0.95 -28.82 -4.24
C ALA A 39 -0.78 -28.61 -2.73
N TYR A 40 -1.39 -29.48 -1.94
CA TYR A 40 -1.27 -29.43 -0.48
C TYR A 40 -0.37 -30.58 -0.02
N ARG A 41 0.92 -30.30 0.24
CA ARG A 41 1.87 -31.29 0.78
C ARG A 41 2.10 -31.04 2.28
N THR A 42 2.29 -29.78 2.67
CA THR A 42 2.57 -29.37 4.06
C THR A 42 1.55 -28.42 4.65
N GLY A 43 0.71 -27.78 3.84
CA GLY A 43 -0.21 -26.74 4.30
C GLY A 43 0.50 -25.44 4.71
N THR A 44 1.67 -25.18 4.13
CA THR A 44 2.49 -23.99 4.42
C THR A 44 3.06 -23.42 3.12
N ILE A 45 3.75 -22.27 3.20
CA ILE A 45 4.47 -21.67 2.06
C ILE A 45 5.38 -22.66 1.32
N ARG A 46 5.85 -23.73 1.96
CA ARG A 46 6.71 -24.75 1.34
C ARG A 46 6.04 -25.52 0.19
N ASP A 47 4.71 -25.45 0.10
CA ASP A 47 3.94 -26.06 -0.99
C ASP A 47 4.03 -25.28 -2.32
N VAL A 48 4.38 -23.99 -2.28
CA VAL A 48 4.71 -23.21 -3.47
C VAL A 48 5.94 -23.83 -4.11
N GLU A 49 6.04 -23.97 -5.43
CA GLU A 49 7.27 -24.42 -6.12
C GLU A 49 7.77 -23.33 -7.07
N HIS A 50 6.84 -22.55 -7.62
CA HIS A 50 7.13 -21.50 -8.61
C HIS A 50 6.52 -20.18 -8.17
N VAL A 51 7.30 -19.11 -8.22
CA VAL A 51 6.84 -17.72 -8.03
C VAL A 51 7.09 -16.96 -9.32
N VAL A 52 6.03 -16.48 -9.94
CA VAL A 52 6.05 -15.68 -11.18
C VAL A 52 5.70 -14.25 -10.82
N ILE A 53 6.54 -13.29 -11.21
CA ILE A 53 6.43 -11.88 -10.85
C ILE A 53 6.27 -11.08 -12.13
N PHE A 54 5.20 -10.30 -12.24
CA PHE A 54 4.97 -9.39 -13.35
C PHE A 54 4.66 -7.99 -12.80
N MET A 55 5.56 -7.05 -13.08
CA MET A 55 5.44 -5.65 -12.69
C MET A 55 5.08 -4.81 -13.92
N GLN A 56 3.85 -4.31 -13.92
CA GLN A 56 3.32 -3.37 -14.92
C GLN A 56 3.73 -1.92 -14.61
N GLU A 57 3.50 -1.05 -15.59
CA GLU A 57 3.65 0.41 -15.56
C GLU A 57 2.27 1.08 -15.45
N ASN A 58 2.28 2.39 -15.28
CA ASN A 58 2.28 2.89 -13.91
C ASN A 58 0.88 3.38 -13.50
N ARG A 59 0.40 2.94 -12.34
CA ARG A 59 -0.99 3.16 -11.91
C ARG A 59 -1.06 3.29 -10.39
N SER A 60 -1.69 4.36 -9.91
CA SER A 60 -2.03 4.44 -8.49
C SER A 60 -3.13 3.44 -8.12
N PHE A 61 -3.17 3.04 -6.85
CA PHE A 61 -4.22 2.15 -6.36
C PHE A 61 -5.60 2.80 -6.50
N ASP A 62 -5.80 4.04 -6.07
CA ASP A 62 -7.10 4.71 -6.21
C ASP A 62 -7.53 4.93 -7.66
N HIS A 63 -6.59 5.15 -8.58
CA HIS A 63 -6.89 5.31 -10.01
C HIS A 63 -7.55 4.05 -10.60
N TYR A 64 -7.10 2.86 -10.20
CA TYR A 64 -7.70 1.60 -10.65
C TYR A 64 -8.80 1.09 -9.71
N PHE A 65 -8.53 1.01 -8.43
CA PHE A 65 -9.30 0.25 -7.46
C PHE A 65 -9.93 1.07 -6.34
N GLY A 66 -9.80 2.41 -6.34
CA GLY A 66 -10.43 3.26 -5.32
C GLY A 66 -11.96 3.08 -5.26
N GLY A 67 -12.58 2.69 -6.38
CA GLY A 67 -14.01 2.40 -6.49
C GLY A 67 -14.42 0.94 -6.16
N LEU A 68 -13.48 0.02 -5.93
CA LEU A 68 -13.78 -1.40 -5.70
C LEU A 68 -14.39 -1.62 -4.30
N ARG A 69 -15.44 -2.45 -4.16
CA ARG A 69 -16.08 -2.68 -2.85
C ARG A 69 -15.08 -3.24 -1.83
N GLY A 70 -15.16 -2.77 -0.59
CA GLY A 70 -14.40 -3.22 0.58
C GLY A 70 -12.87 -3.32 0.42
N VAL A 71 -12.30 -2.43 -0.39
CA VAL A 71 -10.89 -2.00 -0.22
C VAL A 71 -10.90 -0.64 0.47
N ARG A 72 -9.76 -0.22 1.04
CA ARG A 72 -9.55 1.14 1.49
C ARG A 72 -9.43 2.07 0.27
N GLY A 73 -10.55 2.65 -0.14
CA GLY A 73 -10.69 3.49 -1.33
C GLY A 73 -11.48 4.77 -1.07
N PHE A 74 -12.35 5.18 -1.99
CA PHE A 74 -13.08 6.45 -1.92
C PHE A 74 -14.08 6.57 -0.76
N ASN A 75 -14.45 5.45 -0.11
CA ASN A 75 -15.26 5.43 1.10
C ASN A 75 -14.44 5.24 2.39
N ASP A 76 -13.11 5.49 2.39
CA ASP A 76 -12.33 5.47 3.64
C ASP A 76 -13.01 6.38 4.69
N PRO A 77 -13.50 5.84 5.83
CA PRO A 77 -14.21 6.63 6.82
C PRO A 77 -13.28 7.53 7.64
N ARG A 78 -11.97 7.34 7.53
CA ARG A 78 -10.93 8.07 8.29
C ARG A 78 -9.87 8.60 7.33
N PRO A 79 -10.26 9.42 6.34
CA PRO A 79 -9.29 10.00 5.43
C PRO A 79 -8.32 10.89 6.19
N HIS A 80 -7.14 11.08 5.59
CA HIS A 80 -6.28 12.18 5.98
C HIS A 80 -7.03 13.51 5.82
N LEU A 81 -6.77 14.46 6.73
CA LEU A 81 -7.31 15.81 6.62
C LEU A 81 -6.16 16.76 6.29
N LEU A 82 -6.34 17.51 5.22
CA LEU A 82 -5.40 18.52 4.73
C LEU A 82 -5.23 19.65 5.76
N PRO A 83 -4.22 20.52 5.60
CA PRO A 83 -4.05 21.65 6.49
C PRO A 83 -5.28 22.59 6.59
N SER A 84 -6.12 22.61 5.55
CA SER A 84 -7.39 23.33 5.52
C SER A 84 -8.51 22.72 6.39
N GLY A 85 -8.31 21.50 6.90
CA GLY A 85 -9.32 20.68 7.56
C GLY A 85 -10.23 19.90 6.59
N ALA A 86 -10.08 20.11 5.27
CA ALA A 86 -10.80 19.35 4.26
C ALA A 86 -10.27 17.91 4.17
N PRO A 87 -11.10 16.92 3.77
CA PRO A 87 -10.61 15.59 3.50
C PRO A 87 -9.66 15.59 2.29
N VAL A 88 -8.70 14.68 2.30
CA VAL A 88 -7.59 14.58 1.34
C VAL A 88 -8.00 14.57 -0.13
N TRP A 89 -9.23 14.15 -0.47
CA TRP A 89 -9.71 14.19 -1.86
C TRP A 89 -9.96 15.61 -2.39
N GLN A 90 -10.14 16.61 -1.53
CA GLN A 90 -10.31 18.01 -1.93
C GLN A 90 -8.95 18.68 -2.15
N GLN A 91 -8.23 18.24 -3.19
CA GLN A 91 -6.90 18.75 -3.48
C GLN A 91 -6.95 20.22 -3.91
N PRO A 92 -6.11 21.11 -3.32
CA PRO A 92 -6.01 22.49 -3.79
C PRO A 92 -5.66 22.56 -5.28
N PRO A 93 -6.23 23.52 -6.04
CA PRO A 93 -5.80 23.76 -7.41
C PRO A 93 -4.35 24.27 -7.44
N ALA A 94 -3.72 24.25 -8.63
CA ALA A 94 -2.39 24.81 -8.79
C ALA A 94 -2.37 26.31 -8.44
N SER A 95 -1.45 26.72 -7.57
CA SER A 95 -1.20 28.13 -7.23
C SER A 95 -0.15 28.76 -8.14
N VAL A 96 0.67 27.94 -8.80
CA VAL A 96 1.65 28.36 -9.79
C VAL A 96 1.32 27.70 -11.12
N PHE A 97 1.35 28.48 -12.21
CA PHE A 97 1.07 28.01 -13.56
C PHE A 97 2.34 28.05 -14.39
N THR A 98 2.86 26.87 -14.74
CA THR A 98 4.03 26.73 -15.61
C THR A 98 3.59 26.40 -17.03
N LYS A 99 4.55 26.28 -17.95
CA LYS A 99 4.26 25.81 -19.32
C LYS A 99 3.67 24.40 -19.39
N ASN A 100 3.82 23.62 -18.32
CA ASN A 100 3.29 22.27 -18.23
C ASN A 100 1.87 22.26 -17.63
N TYR A 101 1.30 23.43 -17.28
CA TYR A 101 0.00 23.47 -16.64
C TYR A 101 -1.13 23.10 -17.59
N HIS A 102 -1.91 22.07 -17.22
CA HIS A 102 -3.12 21.68 -17.93
C HIS A 102 -4.34 21.73 -17.00
N SER A 103 -5.21 22.73 -17.18
CA SER A 103 -6.43 22.89 -16.37
C SER A 103 -7.50 21.84 -16.66
N ARG A 104 -7.52 21.31 -17.88
CA ARG A 104 -8.53 20.33 -18.36
C ARG A 104 -9.96 20.78 -18.06
N GLY A 105 -10.25 22.06 -18.29
CA GLY A 105 -11.59 22.63 -18.09
C GLY A 105 -11.97 22.91 -16.64
N LEU A 106 -11.05 22.76 -15.68
CA LEU A 106 -11.26 23.21 -14.30
C LEU A 106 -11.62 24.71 -14.30
N ASP A 107 -12.70 25.06 -13.60
CA ASP A 107 -13.09 26.45 -13.38
C ASP A 107 -11.95 27.18 -12.65
N PRO A 108 -11.45 28.33 -13.15
CA PRO A 108 -10.44 29.13 -12.45
C PRO A 108 -10.82 29.55 -11.02
N ALA A 109 -12.11 29.57 -10.68
CA ALA A 109 -12.62 29.86 -9.35
C ALA A 109 -12.87 28.60 -8.49
N ALA A 110 -12.57 27.40 -9.00
CA ALA A 110 -12.76 26.16 -8.24
C ALA A 110 -11.88 26.16 -6.98
N PRO A 111 -12.47 25.93 -5.78
CA PRO A 111 -11.70 25.93 -4.54
C PRO A 111 -10.85 24.67 -4.34
N TYR A 112 -11.15 23.61 -5.08
CA TYR A 112 -10.48 22.32 -5.05
C TYR A 112 -10.72 21.53 -6.35
N VAL A 113 -9.95 20.45 -6.50
CA VAL A 113 -10.16 19.39 -7.48
C VAL A 113 -10.45 18.09 -6.73
N LEU A 114 -11.60 17.47 -7.01
CA LEU A 114 -11.95 16.11 -6.58
C LEU A 114 -11.46 15.07 -7.59
N PRO A 115 -11.28 13.81 -7.18
CA PRO A 115 -11.06 12.75 -8.14
C PRO A 115 -12.21 12.66 -9.14
N PHE A 116 -11.90 12.56 -10.44
CA PHE A 116 -12.91 12.58 -11.50
C PHE A 116 -12.73 11.43 -12.49
N TYR A 117 -13.85 10.96 -13.02
CA TYR A 117 -13.89 9.79 -13.88
C TYR A 117 -13.32 10.12 -15.26
N LEU A 118 -12.33 9.35 -15.69
CA LEU A 118 -11.83 9.35 -17.06
C LEU A 118 -12.65 8.36 -17.86
N ASP A 119 -13.59 8.82 -18.69
CA ASP A 119 -14.43 7.94 -19.51
C ASP A 119 -13.72 7.55 -20.80
N PRO A 120 -13.11 6.35 -20.92
CA PRO A 120 -12.28 6.02 -22.07
C PRO A 120 -13.08 5.90 -23.36
N LYS A 121 -14.40 5.70 -23.27
CA LYS A 121 -15.32 5.76 -24.42
C LYS A 121 -15.36 7.15 -25.03
N GLN A 122 -15.29 8.19 -24.20
CA GLN A 122 -15.31 9.59 -24.66
C GLN A 122 -13.90 10.06 -24.98
N THR A 123 -12.93 9.77 -24.11
CA THR A 123 -11.56 10.26 -24.24
C THR A 123 -10.70 9.29 -25.00
N THR A 124 -10.01 8.40 -24.30
CA THR A 124 -9.21 7.29 -24.80
C THR A 124 -8.72 6.46 -23.62
N GLU A 125 -8.34 5.22 -23.89
CA GLU A 125 -7.65 4.35 -22.93
C GLU A 125 -6.14 4.63 -22.87
N PHE A 126 -5.59 5.39 -23.83
CA PHE A 126 -4.21 5.83 -23.88
C PHE A 126 -4.06 7.21 -23.20
N GLN A 127 -3.63 7.22 -21.94
CA GLN A 127 -3.48 8.42 -21.13
C GLN A 127 -2.11 9.07 -21.34
N PRO A 128 -1.99 10.41 -21.38
CA PRO A 128 -0.73 11.08 -21.72
C PRO A 128 0.37 11.01 -20.65
N GLY A 129 0.10 10.44 -19.47
CA GLY A 129 1.00 10.46 -18.32
C GLY A 129 0.89 11.74 -17.49
N THR A 130 1.33 11.73 -16.23
CA THR A 130 1.69 12.97 -15.50
C THR A 130 3.13 12.91 -15.02
N ASN A 131 3.72 14.01 -14.57
CA ASN A 131 5.11 13.94 -14.10
C ASN A 131 5.22 13.11 -12.82
N HIS A 132 6.15 12.16 -12.78
CA HIS A 132 6.33 11.21 -11.67
C HIS A 132 7.77 11.07 -11.18
N GLY A 133 8.69 11.93 -11.63
CA GLY A 133 10.07 11.96 -11.13
C GLY A 133 10.16 12.39 -9.66
N TRP A 134 11.37 12.25 -9.09
CA TRP A 134 11.67 12.51 -7.68
C TRP A 134 11.04 13.80 -7.14
N SER A 135 11.27 14.93 -7.81
CA SER A 135 10.78 16.24 -7.36
C SER A 135 9.26 16.28 -7.25
N SER A 136 8.52 15.92 -8.29
CA SER A 136 7.05 16.02 -8.22
C SER A 136 6.45 15.02 -7.25
N GLY A 137 7.06 13.83 -7.08
CA GLY A 137 6.67 12.85 -6.08
C GLY A 137 6.79 13.40 -4.67
N HIS A 138 7.98 13.88 -4.28
CA HIS A 138 8.24 14.41 -2.94
C HIS A 138 7.54 15.75 -2.68
N LEU A 139 7.39 16.59 -3.69
CA LEU A 139 6.69 17.87 -3.54
C LEU A 139 5.17 17.68 -3.44
N SER A 140 4.59 16.67 -4.12
CA SER A 140 3.18 16.31 -3.92
C SER A 140 2.95 15.72 -2.52
N TRP A 141 3.94 14.96 -2.02
CA TRP A 141 3.94 14.46 -0.64
C TRP A 141 3.95 15.59 0.39
N ASN A 142 4.70 16.66 0.10
CA ASN A 142 4.80 17.87 0.90
C ASN A 142 5.02 17.59 2.40
N ASN A 143 6.04 16.79 2.71
CA ASN A 143 6.38 16.40 4.08
C ASN A 143 5.24 15.69 4.86
N GLY A 144 4.34 15.00 4.16
CA GLY A 144 3.20 14.30 4.75
C GLY A 144 1.93 15.14 4.86
N GLN A 145 1.94 16.37 4.34
CA GLN A 145 0.72 17.19 4.24
C GLN A 145 -0.23 16.68 3.14
N TRP A 146 0.33 16.07 2.09
CA TRP A 146 -0.40 15.37 1.02
C TRP A 146 -1.45 16.25 0.30
N ASP A 147 -1.12 17.53 0.11
CA ASP A 147 -2.01 18.61 -0.32
C ASP A 147 -1.51 19.36 -1.56
N GLN A 148 -0.53 18.81 -2.29
CA GLN A 148 0.19 19.52 -3.35
C GLN A 148 0.13 18.82 -4.72
N TRP A 149 -0.75 17.84 -4.89
CA TRP A 149 -0.82 17.01 -6.10
C TRP A 149 -1.01 17.85 -7.37
N VAL A 150 -2.09 18.64 -7.47
CA VAL A 150 -2.37 19.44 -8.69
C VAL A 150 -1.28 20.48 -8.95
N ASN A 151 -0.77 21.12 -7.89
CA ASN A 151 0.26 22.15 -8.00
C ASN A 151 1.61 21.58 -8.46
N GLN A 152 2.01 20.39 -8.00
CA GLN A 152 3.35 19.85 -8.27
C GLN A 152 3.37 18.93 -9.49
N LYS A 153 2.23 18.33 -9.84
CA LYS A 153 2.05 17.59 -11.09
C LYS A 153 1.79 18.52 -12.27
N GLN A 154 1.32 19.75 -12.01
CA GLN A 154 0.92 20.74 -13.02
C GLN A 154 -0.15 20.21 -14.00
N ASP A 155 -0.81 19.11 -13.70
CA ASP A 155 -1.86 18.58 -14.54
C ASP A 155 -2.99 18.07 -13.65
N VAL A 156 -4.21 18.58 -13.88
CA VAL A 156 -5.39 18.15 -13.14
C VAL A 156 -5.68 16.66 -13.37
N LEU A 157 -5.17 16.06 -14.45
CA LEU A 157 -5.22 14.61 -14.72
C LEU A 157 -4.70 13.75 -13.57
N THR A 158 -3.83 14.26 -12.70
CA THR A 158 -3.42 13.55 -11.48
C THR A 158 -4.62 13.04 -10.68
N MET A 159 -5.76 13.75 -10.70
CA MET A 159 -6.99 13.37 -9.99
C MET A 159 -7.88 12.41 -10.80
N GLY A 160 -7.44 11.89 -11.95
CA GLY A 160 -8.23 11.00 -12.78
C GLY A 160 -8.35 9.59 -12.20
N TYR A 161 -9.51 8.96 -12.33
CA TYR A 161 -9.71 7.53 -12.00
C TYR A 161 -10.54 6.80 -13.05
N LEU A 162 -10.40 5.47 -13.09
CA LEU A 162 -11.16 4.55 -13.95
C LEU A 162 -12.16 3.73 -13.12
N LYS A 163 -13.17 3.17 -13.79
CA LYS A 163 -14.21 2.36 -13.14
C LYS A 163 -14.07 0.90 -13.53
N ARG A 164 -14.82 0.05 -12.82
CA ARG A 164 -14.93 -1.39 -13.12
C ARG A 164 -15.18 -1.66 -14.61
N GLN A 165 -16.05 -0.90 -15.27
CA GLN A 165 -16.38 -1.15 -16.69
C GLN A 165 -15.20 -0.91 -17.63
N ASP A 166 -14.18 -0.19 -17.19
CA ASP A 166 -12.97 0.14 -17.97
C ASP A 166 -11.84 -0.85 -17.65
N LEU A 167 -11.81 -1.35 -16.40
CA LEU A 167 -10.78 -2.23 -15.86
C LEU A 167 -11.32 -3.62 -15.51
N THR A 168 -12.28 -4.09 -16.30
CA THR A 168 -13.04 -5.30 -16.00
C THR A 168 -12.15 -6.51 -15.73
N TYR A 169 -11.09 -6.76 -16.52
CA TYR A 169 -10.19 -7.91 -16.29
C TYR A 169 -9.43 -7.78 -14.96
N HIS A 170 -8.90 -6.61 -14.63
CA HIS A 170 -8.22 -6.31 -13.37
C HIS A 170 -9.17 -6.46 -12.17
N TYR A 171 -10.40 -5.96 -12.27
CA TYR A 171 -11.45 -6.14 -11.26
C TYR A 171 -11.85 -7.62 -11.12
N ALA A 172 -11.87 -8.38 -12.22
CA ALA A 172 -12.13 -9.82 -12.18
C ALA A 172 -11.02 -10.57 -11.44
N LEU A 173 -9.75 -10.20 -11.65
CA LEU A 173 -8.63 -10.75 -10.88
C LEU A 173 -8.76 -10.41 -9.40
N ALA A 174 -9.09 -9.17 -9.07
CA ALA A 174 -9.29 -8.74 -7.69
C ALA A 174 -10.49 -9.44 -7.04
N ASP A 175 -11.61 -9.66 -7.75
CA ASP A 175 -12.77 -10.41 -7.24
C ASP A 175 -12.51 -11.91 -7.10
N ALA A 176 -11.57 -12.46 -7.88
CA ALA A 176 -11.21 -13.87 -7.86
C ALA A 176 -10.18 -14.19 -6.77
N PHE A 177 -9.21 -13.30 -6.56
CA PHE A 177 -8.01 -13.56 -5.76
C PHE A 177 -7.77 -12.51 -4.66
N THR A 178 -6.67 -12.60 -3.92
CA THR A 178 -6.31 -11.60 -2.91
C THR A 178 -5.76 -10.34 -3.60
N ILE A 179 -6.39 -9.18 -3.35
CA ILE A 179 -5.85 -7.85 -3.64
C ILE A 179 -5.21 -7.26 -2.37
N CYS A 180 -4.08 -6.58 -2.51
CA CYS A 180 -3.44 -5.87 -1.40
C CYS A 180 -3.70 -4.36 -1.55
N ASP A 181 -4.42 -3.76 -0.61
CA ASP A 181 -4.83 -2.35 -0.66
C ASP A 181 -3.96 -1.42 0.19
N SER A 182 -2.85 -1.95 0.69
CA SER A 182 -1.80 -1.19 1.39
C SER A 182 -0.41 -1.53 0.83
N TYR A 183 -0.33 -1.75 -0.49
CA TYR A 183 0.91 -1.96 -1.24
C TYR A 183 1.38 -0.63 -1.86
N PHE A 184 2.58 -0.20 -1.51
CA PHE A 184 3.17 1.08 -1.92
C PHE A 184 4.30 0.88 -2.91
N CYS A 185 4.53 1.85 -3.79
CA CYS A 185 5.83 1.89 -4.47
C CYS A 185 6.95 2.16 -3.45
N SER A 186 8.13 1.61 -3.68
CA SER A 186 9.22 1.66 -2.69
C SER A 186 9.82 3.07 -2.52
N ALA A 187 9.68 3.94 -3.52
CA ALA A 187 10.19 5.31 -3.54
C ALA A 187 9.17 6.29 -4.13
N HIS A 188 9.22 7.55 -3.68
CA HIS A 188 8.50 8.70 -4.27
C HIS A 188 9.17 9.18 -5.58
N ALA A 189 9.47 8.25 -6.47
CA ALA A 189 10.22 8.50 -7.70
C ALA A 189 9.64 7.68 -8.85
N ASP A 190 10.25 7.83 -10.02
CA ASP A 190 9.87 7.17 -11.26
C ASP A 190 10.23 5.66 -11.27
N THR A 191 10.10 5.07 -12.45
CA THR A 191 10.23 3.64 -12.73
C THR A 191 11.55 3.02 -12.25
N ALA A 192 12.69 3.64 -12.56
CA ALA A 192 13.99 3.02 -12.35
C ALA A 192 14.30 2.72 -10.87
N PRO A 193 14.17 3.69 -9.92
CA PRO A 193 14.31 3.41 -8.49
C PRO A 193 13.38 2.30 -7.99
N ASN A 194 12.10 2.32 -8.38
CA ASN A 194 11.09 1.39 -7.88
C ASN A 194 11.32 -0.04 -8.39
N ARG A 195 11.65 -0.20 -9.67
CA ARG A 195 12.06 -1.51 -10.21
C ARG A 195 13.37 -1.98 -9.57
N ILE A 196 14.37 -1.13 -9.40
CA ILE A 196 15.63 -1.50 -8.71
C ILE A 196 15.37 -2.04 -7.29
N TYR A 197 14.39 -1.50 -6.55
CA TYR A 197 13.95 -2.07 -5.27
C TYR A 197 13.39 -3.50 -5.42
N LEU A 198 12.57 -3.76 -6.44
CA LEU A 198 12.06 -5.12 -6.73
C LEU A 198 13.21 -6.11 -6.99
N TRP A 199 14.27 -5.68 -7.66
CA TRP A 199 15.36 -6.57 -8.08
C TRP A 199 16.49 -6.71 -7.06
N THR A 200 16.66 -5.74 -6.16
CA THR A 200 17.86 -5.69 -5.29
C THR A 200 17.60 -5.25 -3.85
N GLY A 201 16.37 -4.86 -3.50
CA GLY A 201 15.98 -4.44 -2.16
C GLY A 201 16.43 -3.04 -1.75
N THR A 202 17.19 -2.32 -2.58
CA THR A 202 17.72 -0.98 -2.29
C THR A 202 18.07 -0.23 -3.57
N ILE A 203 18.12 1.10 -3.51
CA ILE A 203 18.81 1.93 -4.51
C ILE A 203 20.26 2.28 -4.08
N ASP A 204 20.80 1.66 -3.03
CA ASP A 204 22.13 1.99 -2.46
C ASP A 204 22.34 3.52 -2.24
N PRO A 205 21.44 4.19 -1.49
CA PRO A 205 21.48 5.66 -1.34
C PRO A 205 22.72 6.17 -0.60
N ARG A 206 23.37 5.30 0.20
CA ARG A 206 24.63 5.61 0.87
C ARG A 206 25.86 5.32 0.00
N ASN A 207 25.68 4.68 -1.16
CA ASN A 207 26.73 4.27 -2.08
C ASN A 207 27.82 3.42 -1.39
N ILE A 208 27.40 2.36 -0.69
CA ILE A 208 28.29 1.46 0.07
C ILE A 208 28.12 -0.02 -0.27
N TYR A 209 27.09 -0.39 -1.04
CA TYR A 209 26.83 -1.78 -1.41
C TYR A 209 27.59 -2.19 -2.69
N GLY A 210 27.90 -1.23 -3.57
CA GLY A 210 28.67 -1.46 -4.80
C GLY A 210 30.20 -1.51 -4.63
N ASN A 211 30.88 -2.22 -5.53
CA ASN A 211 32.35 -2.21 -5.63
C ASN A 211 32.83 -2.26 -7.11
N PRO A 212 33.44 -1.17 -7.65
CA PRO A 212 33.61 0.12 -6.99
C PRO A 212 32.26 0.80 -6.72
N PRO A 213 32.14 1.65 -5.69
CA PRO A 213 30.90 2.36 -5.40
C PRO A 213 30.42 3.19 -6.60
N ASN A 214 29.20 2.94 -7.08
CA ASN A 214 28.62 3.66 -8.21
C ASN A 214 27.08 3.85 -8.14
N GLY A 215 26.52 3.70 -6.94
CA GLY A 215 25.15 4.10 -6.61
C GLY A 215 25.01 5.62 -6.42
N PRO A 216 23.77 6.10 -6.20
CA PRO A 216 22.55 5.33 -6.07
C PRO A 216 21.93 4.89 -7.41
N GLY A 217 21.03 3.93 -7.31
CA GLY A 217 20.12 3.41 -8.33
C GLY A 217 18.98 4.38 -8.67
N ILE A 218 19.30 5.57 -9.16
CA ILE A 218 18.34 6.64 -9.47
C ILE A 218 17.97 6.75 -10.95
N GLY A 219 18.63 6.00 -11.85
CA GLY A 219 18.35 6.09 -13.27
C GLY A 219 18.67 4.82 -14.03
N GLU A 220 18.18 4.77 -15.27
CA GLU A 220 18.41 3.67 -16.19
C GLU A 220 19.87 3.63 -16.66
N ARG A 221 20.45 2.43 -16.76
CA ARG A 221 21.83 2.20 -17.23
C ARG A 221 21.93 0.91 -18.04
N ASP A 222 21.08 0.70 -19.04
CA ASP A 222 20.97 -0.56 -19.78
C ASP A 222 22.17 -0.92 -20.69
N ASP A 223 23.11 0.00 -20.87
CA ASP A 223 24.22 -0.15 -21.81
C ASP A 223 25.61 -0.35 -21.17
N VAL A 224 26.11 0.67 -20.46
CA VAL A 224 27.45 0.71 -19.83
C VAL A 224 27.38 1.45 -18.49
N ASN A 225 28.45 1.38 -17.70
CA ASN A 225 28.55 1.86 -16.32
C ASN A 225 27.50 1.24 -15.38
N GLY A 226 27.25 -0.06 -15.55
CA GLY A 226 26.23 -0.77 -14.78
C GLY A 226 26.49 -0.75 -13.28
N TYR A 227 25.41 -0.72 -12.50
CA TYR A 227 25.45 -0.80 -11.05
C TYR A 227 26.19 -2.06 -10.56
N THR A 228 26.90 -1.93 -9.44
CA THR A 228 27.88 -2.94 -9.00
C THR A 228 27.50 -3.68 -7.71
N TRP A 229 26.43 -3.29 -7.01
CA TRP A 229 25.95 -4.09 -5.88
C TRP A 229 25.22 -5.35 -6.36
N THR A 230 25.11 -6.33 -5.47
CA THR A 230 24.54 -7.64 -5.82
C THR A 230 23.02 -7.56 -6.01
N THR A 231 22.55 -8.08 -7.14
CA THR A 231 21.13 -8.26 -7.45
C THR A 231 20.55 -9.53 -6.80
N TYR A 232 19.24 -9.61 -6.61
CA TYR A 232 18.61 -10.83 -6.09
C TYR A 232 18.75 -12.02 -7.07
N ALA A 233 18.76 -11.78 -8.37
CA ALA A 233 19.03 -12.81 -9.39
C ALA A 233 20.41 -13.46 -9.21
N GLU A 234 21.45 -12.67 -8.92
CA GLU A 234 22.77 -13.21 -8.55
C GLU A 234 22.72 -14.06 -7.29
N ARG A 235 21.92 -13.67 -6.28
CA ARG A 235 21.75 -14.45 -5.05
C ARG A 235 21.06 -15.78 -5.33
N LEU A 236 20.02 -15.79 -6.16
CA LEU A 236 19.34 -17.02 -6.58
C LEU A 236 20.28 -17.94 -7.35
N GLU A 237 21.06 -17.41 -8.30
CA GLU A 237 22.06 -18.17 -9.06
C GLU A 237 23.07 -18.84 -8.12
N ASN A 238 23.63 -18.07 -7.18
CA ASN A 238 24.60 -18.58 -6.20
C ASN A 238 24.00 -19.64 -5.27
N ALA A 239 22.72 -19.47 -4.89
CA ALA A 239 21.99 -20.42 -4.06
C ALA A 239 21.46 -21.65 -4.83
N LYS A 240 21.68 -21.71 -6.16
CA LYS A 240 21.18 -22.77 -7.04
C LYS A 240 19.65 -22.88 -7.04
N ILE A 241 18.96 -21.76 -6.79
CA ILE A 241 17.52 -21.65 -6.99
C ILE A 241 17.32 -21.32 -8.46
N SER A 242 16.57 -22.15 -9.18
CA SER A 242 16.34 -21.94 -10.61
C SER A 242 15.54 -20.66 -10.85
N TRP A 243 16.04 -19.80 -11.74
CA TRP A 243 15.38 -18.55 -12.11
C TRP A 243 15.53 -18.23 -13.59
N LYS A 244 14.63 -17.39 -14.12
CA LYS A 244 14.68 -16.86 -15.50
C LYS A 244 13.85 -15.57 -15.61
N VAL A 245 14.25 -14.64 -16.47
CA VAL A 245 13.43 -13.51 -16.92
C VAL A 245 12.83 -13.88 -18.27
N TYR A 246 11.51 -13.83 -18.38
CA TYR A 246 10.78 -13.94 -19.62
C TYR A 246 10.49 -12.53 -20.17
N GLN A 247 11.23 -12.16 -21.21
CA GLN A 247 11.13 -10.89 -21.94
C GLN A 247 11.12 -11.14 -23.46
N GLY A 248 10.90 -10.11 -24.27
CA GLY A 248 10.88 -10.25 -25.73
C GLY A 248 9.47 -10.48 -26.32
N GLY A 249 8.43 -10.23 -25.52
CA GLY A 249 7.04 -10.23 -25.97
C GLY A 249 6.39 -11.62 -26.06
N THR A 250 5.34 -11.71 -26.87
CA THR A 250 4.46 -12.89 -26.93
C THR A 250 5.11 -14.11 -27.60
N GLY A 251 6.10 -13.88 -28.47
CA GLY A 251 6.69 -14.89 -29.37
C GLY A 251 5.84 -15.18 -30.62
N ILE A 252 4.76 -14.44 -30.85
CA ILE A 252 3.95 -14.52 -32.07
C ILE A 252 4.60 -13.62 -33.14
N PRO A 253 4.84 -14.11 -34.37
CA PRO A 253 5.40 -13.29 -35.43
C PRO A 253 4.57 -12.03 -35.70
N GLY A 254 5.21 -10.86 -35.60
CA GLY A 254 4.59 -9.55 -35.83
C GLY A 254 4.13 -8.83 -34.57
N ASP A 255 4.13 -9.49 -33.41
CA ASP A 255 3.89 -8.82 -32.12
C ASP A 255 5.15 -8.05 -31.67
N PRO A 256 5.01 -6.99 -30.84
CA PRO A 256 6.13 -6.26 -30.25
C PRO A 256 7.05 -7.17 -29.40
N THR A 257 8.37 -6.87 -29.42
CA THR A 257 9.40 -7.69 -28.76
C THR A 257 10.39 -6.90 -27.90
N ASP A 258 10.14 -5.62 -27.61
CA ASP A 258 11.01 -4.84 -26.72
C ASP A 258 10.82 -5.22 -25.24
N ASN A 259 11.57 -4.57 -24.36
CA ASN A 259 11.44 -4.66 -22.91
C ASN A 259 11.16 -3.31 -22.23
N TYR A 260 10.97 -2.25 -23.03
CA TYR A 260 10.74 -0.87 -22.56
C TYR A 260 11.62 -0.41 -21.38
N THR A 261 12.89 -0.81 -21.33
CA THR A 261 13.83 -0.55 -20.20
C THR A 261 13.37 -1.08 -18.81
N ASP A 262 12.26 -1.79 -18.75
CA ASP A 262 11.63 -2.34 -17.54
C ASP A 262 12.41 -3.52 -16.90
N ASN A 263 13.40 -4.06 -17.61
CA ASN A 263 14.32 -5.06 -17.07
C ASN A 263 15.53 -4.40 -16.39
N SER A 264 15.37 -3.99 -15.14
CA SER A 264 16.45 -3.32 -14.41
C SER A 264 17.66 -4.21 -14.11
N LEU A 265 17.62 -5.54 -14.31
CA LEU A 265 18.85 -6.35 -14.24
C LEU A 265 19.87 -5.88 -15.27
N MET A 266 19.42 -5.42 -16.43
CA MET A 266 20.30 -4.88 -17.48
C MET A 266 20.99 -3.57 -17.06
N PHE A 267 20.55 -2.93 -15.97
CA PHE A 267 21.23 -1.78 -15.38
C PHE A 267 22.46 -2.16 -14.56
N PHE A 268 22.69 -3.45 -14.33
CA PHE A 268 23.78 -3.95 -13.50
C PHE A 268 24.91 -4.50 -14.35
N LYS A 269 26.14 -4.22 -13.92
CA LYS A 269 27.38 -4.60 -14.63
C LYS A 269 27.46 -6.09 -14.98
N ARG A 270 26.85 -6.94 -14.15
CA ARG A 270 26.88 -8.41 -14.30
C ARG A 270 25.94 -8.94 -15.39
N PHE A 271 25.15 -8.06 -15.99
CA PHE A 271 24.21 -8.35 -17.08
C PHE A 271 24.54 -7.57 -18.37
N GLN A 272 25.43 -6.57 -18.31
CA GLN A 272 25.81 -5.76 -19.47
C GLN A 272 26.81 -6.46 -20.39
N VAL A 273 26.32 -7.00 -21.50
CA VAL A 273 27.15 -7.67 -22.53
C VAL A 273 28.22 -6.73 -23.10
N LYS A 274 27.91 -5.43 -23.26
CA LYS A 274 28.87 -4.41 -23.72
C LYS A 274 30.05 -4.22 -22.75
N GLU A 275 29.87 -4.55 -21.47
CA GLU A 275 30.94 -4.57 -20.46
C GLU A 275 31.63 -5.94 -20.31
N GLY A 276 31.31 -6.90 -21.18
CA GLY A 276 31.88 -8.25 -21.17
C GLY A 276 31.16 -9.23 -20.26
N ALA A 277 29.96 -8.90 -19.75
CA ALA A 277 29.14 -9.87 -19.04
C ALA A 277 28.74 -11.03 -19.98
N SER A 278 28.73 -12.25 -19.45
CA SER A 278 28.35 -13.47 -20.17
C SER A 278 27.97 -14.59 -19.19
N GLY A 279 27.46 -15.69 -19.72
CA GLY A 279 27.10 -16.88 -18.95
C GLY A 279 25.71 -16.78 -18.30
N PRO A 280 25.42 -17.61 -17.28
CA PRO A 280 24.05 -17.85 -16.82
C PRO A 280 23.24 -16.60 -16.42
N LEU A 281 23.89 -15.55 -15.91
CA LEU A 281 23.20 -14.29 -15.56
C LEU A 281 22.67 -13.59 -16.81
N VAL A 282 23.49 -13.48 -17.86
CA VAL A 282 23.10 -12.88 -19.14
C VAL A 282 22.12 -13.79 -19.86
N ASP A 283 22.44 -15.08 -19.94
CA ASP A 283 21.63 -16.06 -20.67
C ASP A 283 20.21 -16.15 -20.13
N LYS A 284 20.01 -16.03 -18.81
CA LYS A 284 18.69 -16.15 -18.16
C LYS A 284 18.00 -14.81 -17.89
N GLY A 285 18.77 -13.73 -17.78
CA GLY A 285 18.30 -12.45 -17.22
C GLY A 285 18.39 -11.25 -18.16
N ALA A 286 19.13 -11.34 -19.26
CA ALA A 286 19.34 -10.25 -20.22
C ALA A 286 19.28 -10.75 -21.67
N SER A 287 18.45 -11.77 -21.93
CA SER A 287 18.21 -12.38 -23.24
C SER A 287 16.71 -12.53 -23.48
N ASP A 288 16.29 -12.66 -24.75
CA ASP A 288 14.87 -12.74 -25.11
C ASP A 288 14.29 -14.15 -24.91
N HIS A 289 13.51 -14.29 -23.84
CA HIS A 289 12.73 -15.49 -23.50
C HIS A 289 11.22 -15.16 -23.53
N THR A 290 10.61 -15.28 -24.70
CA THR A 290 9.22 -14.85 -24.93
C THR A 290 8.19 -15.64 -24.11
N LEU A 291 6.94 -15.17 -24.06
CA LEU A 291 5.83 -15.93 -23.45
C LEU A 291 5.56 -17.29 -24.13
N ALA A 292 5.97 -17.47 -25.39
CA ALA A 292 5.94 -18.78 -26.04
C ALA A 292 6.89 -19.78 -25.35
N GLU A 293 8.08 -19.32 -24.92
CA GLU A 293 9.01 -20.14 -24.15
C GLU A 293 8.49 -20.41 -22.73
N LEU A 294 7.89 -19.40 -22.07
CA LEU A 294 7.22 -19.60 -20.77
C LEU A 294 6.20 -20.74 -20.86
N LYS A 295 5.34 -20.70 -21.87
CA LYS A 295 4.32 -21.74 -22.09
C LYS A 295 4.96 -23.10 -22.35
N ALA A 296 6.03 -23.17 -23.15
CA ALA A 296 6.74 -24.42 -23.40
C ALA A 296 7.37 -24.99 -22.12
N ASP A 297 7.96 -24.16 -21.27
CA ASP A 297 8.54 -24.56 -19.98
C ASP A 297 7.45 -25.06 -19.02
N VAL A 298 6.30 -24.39 -18.93
CA VAL A 298 5.16 -24.85 -18.11
C VAL A 298 4.62 -26.20 -18.60
N GLN A 299 4.39 -26.34 -19.91
CA GLN A 299 3.88 -27.58 -20.51
C GLN A 299 4.85 -28.76 -20.32
N ALA A 300 6.15 -28.48 -20.32
CA ALA A 300 7.19 -29.47 -20.09
C ALA A 300 7.49 -29.72 -18.60
N ASN A 301 6.77 -29.08 -17.67
CA ASN A 301 7.02 -29.14 -16.21
C ASN A 301 8.46 -28.72 -15.85
N ARG A 302 8.94 -27.64 -16.47
CA ARG A 302 10.28 -27.04 -16.30
C ARG A 302 10.25 -25.56 -15.94
N LEU A 303 9.09 -25.03 -15.51
CA LEU A 303 9.00 -23.66 -15.01
C LEU A 303 10.05 -23.45 -13.89
N PRO A 304 10.89 -22.40 -13.95
CA PRO A 304 11.84 -22.11 -12.87
C PRO A 304 11.15 -21.86 -11.52
N GLN A 305 11.90 -21.95 -10.43
CA GLN A 305 11.38 -21.64 -9.10
C GLN A 305 11.02 -20.15 -8.95
N VAL A 306 11.78 -19.26 -9.61
CA VAL A 306 11.49 -17.82 -9.68
C VAL A 306 11.47 -17.39 -11.14
N SER A 307 10.40 -16.73 -11.58
CA SER A 307 10.29 -16.21 -12.93
C SER A 307 9.85 -14.77 -12.90
N TRP A 308 10.54 -13.91 -13.63
CA TRP A 308 10.09 -12.54 -13.85
C TRP A 308 9.54 -12.39 -15.26
N ILE A 309 8.49 -11.62 -15.43
CA ILE A 309 7.93 -11.27 -16.73
C ILE A 309 8.22 -9.78 -16.96
N VAL A 310 8.80 -9.46 -18.12
CA VAL A 310 8.95 -8.09 -18.60
C VAL A 310 8.24 -7.99 -19.94
N SER A 311 7.29 -7.06 -20.04
CA SER A 311 6.48 -6.85 -21.23
C SER A 311 7.11 -5.82 -22.17
N PRO A 312 6.85 -5.93 -23.48
CA PRO A 312 7.01 -4.80 -24.40
C PRO A 312 6.15 -3.60 -24.00
N TYR A 313 6.57 -2.39 -24.39
CA TYR A 313 5.87 -1.12 -24.11
C TYR A 313 4.36 -1.17 -24.34
N LYS A 314 3.94 -1.76 -25.46
CA LYS A 314 2.51 -1.87 -25.82
C LYS A 314 1.68 -2.51 -24.71
N TYR A 315 2.26 -3.44 -23.97
CA TYR A 315 1.58 -4.28 -22.99
C TYR A 315 1.91 -3.90 -21.54
N SER A 316 2.80 -2.92 -21.32
CA SER A 316 3.25 -2.55 -19.98
C SER A 316 2.20 -1.82 -19.16
N GLU A 317 1.15 -1.29 -19.80
CA GLU A 317 0.24 -0.32 -19.19
C GLU A 317 0.92 0.98 -18.77
N HIS A 318 2.11 1.31 -19.29
CA HIS A 318 2.59 2.68 -19.27
C HIS A 318 1.45 3.61 -19.73
N PRO A 319 1.23 4.81 -19.20
CA PRO A 319 0.02 5.61 -19.44
C PRO A 319 -0.44 5.68 -20.90
N GLN A 320 0.53 5.84 -21.81
CA GLN A 320 0.32 5.90 -23.25
C GLN A 320 0.15 4.53 -23.94
N ALA A 321 0.14 3.45 -23.16
CA ALA A 321 -0.23 2.09 -23.49
C ALA A 321 -1.58 1.73 -22.83
N SER A 322 -2.36 0.89 -23.51
CA SER A 322 -3.73 0.59 -23.13
C SER A 322 -3.81 -0.38 -21.94
N PRO A 323 -4.66 -0.14 -20.93
CA PRO A 323 -5.05 -1.14 -19.94
C PRO A 323 -5.65 -2.42 -20.55
N THR A 324 -6.31 -2.33 -21.71
CA THR A 324 -6.83 -3.48 -22.46
C THR A 324 -5.71 -4.33 -23.04
N ASP A 325 -4.68 -3.70 -23.61
CA ASP A 325 -3.47 -4.41 -24.11
C ASP A 325 -2.71 -5.07 -22.94
N GLY A 326 -2.58 -4.39 -21.80
CA GLY A 326 -2.03 -4.98 -20.58
C GLY A 326 -2.82 -6.19 -20.08
N ALA A 327 -4.14 -6.08 -20.02
CA ALA A 327 -5.02 -7.19 -19.68
C ALA A 327 -4.85 -8.40 -20.61
N PHE A 328 -4.65 -8.16 -21.92
CA PHE A 328 -4.36 -9.23 -22.88
C PHE A 328 -3.05 -9.96 -22.53
N TYR A 329 -1.99 -9.23 -22.21
CA TYR A 329 -0.69 -9.84 -21.88
C TYR A 329 -0.74 -10.57 -20.52
N ILE A 330 -1.41 -10.00 -19.51
CA ILE A 330 -1.68 -10.68 -18.23
C ILE A 330 -2.46 -11.99 -18.47
N ASN A 331 -3.47 -11.97 -19.37
CA ASN A 331 -4.21 -13.16 -19.74
C ASN A 331 -3.32 -14.22 -20.40
N MET A 332 -2.42 -13.83 -21.30
CA MET A 332 -1.47 -14.76 -21.92
C MET A 332 -0.53 -15.42 -20.90
N VAL A 333 -0.02 -14.66 -19.93
CA VAL A 333 0.78 -15.22 -18.82
C VAL A 333 -0.06 -16.22 -18.03
N LEU A 334 -1.29 -15.87 -17.63
CA LEU A 334 -2.15 -16.77 -16.87
C LEU A 334 -2.54 -18.03 -17.67
N GLU A 335 -2.77 -17.93 -18.97
CA GLU A 335 -3.02 -19.06 -19.85
C GLU A 335 -1.81 -19.99 -19.97
N ALA A 336 -0.61 -19.42 -20.06
CA ALA A 336 0.64 -20.20 -20.06
C ALA A 336 0.78 -20.98 -18.75
N LEU A 337 0.63 -20.31 -17.60
CA LEU A 337 0.75 -20.93 -16.27
C LEU A 337 -0.30 -22.01 -16.02
N THR A 338 -1.54 -21.79 -16.45
CA THR A 338 -2.63 -22.76 -16.29
C THR A 338 -2.62 -23.86 -17.36
N SER A 339 -1.74 -23.80 -18.36
CA SER A 339 -1.66 -24.82 -19.42
C SER A 339 -1.25 -26.20 -18.90
N ASN A 340 -0.62 -26.27 -17.71
CA ASN A 340 -0.30 -27.49 -17.00
C ASN A 340 -0.86 -27.43 -15.56
N PRO A 341 -1.92 -28.21 -15.23
CA PRO A 341 -2.52 -28.20 -13.89
C PRO A 341 -1.56 -28.57 -12.76
N GLU A 342 -0.58 -29.45 -13.02
CA GLU A 342 0.40 -29.87 -12.00
C GLU A 342 1.34 -28.73 -11.62
N VAL A 343 1.74 -27.91 -12.60
CA VAL A 343 2.55 -26.70 -12.37
C VAL A 343 1.72 -25.65 -11.65
N TRP A 344 0.54 -25.30 -12.19
CA TRP A 344 -0.33 -24.27 -11.61
C TRP A 344 -0.70 -24.52 -10.16
N ALA A 345 -0.96 -25.78 -9.79
CA ALA A 345 -1.26 -26.18 -8.41
C ALA A 345 -0.15 -25.77 -7.42
N LYS A 346 1.07 -25.49 -7.90
CA LYS A 346 2.24 -25.11 -7.11
C LYS A 346 2.72 -23.67 -7.39
N THR A 347 1.95 -22.87 -8.13
CA THR A 347 2.38 -21.56 -8.63
C THR A 347 1.74 -20.40 -7.86
N VAL A 348 2.56 -19.40 -7.56
CA VAL A 348 2.12 -18.06 -7.16
C VAL A 348 2.41 -17.11 -8.32
N PHE A 349 1.40 -16.40 -8.82
CA PHE A 349 1.58 -15.33 -9.79
C PHE A 349 1.30 -13.97 -9.11
N ILE A 350 2.34 -13.16 -8.93
CA ILE A 350 2.28 -11.82 -8.35
C ILE A 350 2.19 -10.83 -9.50
N LEU A 351 1.06 -10.12 -9.59
CA LEU A 351 0.87 -8.98 -10.47
C LEU A 351 0.96 -7.71 -9.64
N ASN A 352 1.95 -6.86 -9.88
CA ASN A 352 2.09 -5.56 -9.22
C ASN A 352 2.43 -4.47 -10.25
N TYR A 353 2.56 -3.24 -9.77
CA TYR A 353 2.93 -2.07 -10.55
C TYR A 353 4.17 -1.43 -9.94
N ASP A 354 4.95 -0.70 -10.73
CA ASP A 354 6.20 -0.05 -10.31
C ASP A 354 5.94 1.26 -9.54
N GLU A 355 5.18 2.20 -10.11
CA GLU A 355 4.86 3.50 -9.55
C GLU A 355 3.47 3.98 -10.03
N ASN A 356 3.11 5.22 -9.72
CA ASN A 356 1.74 5.72 -9.81
C ASN A 356 1.45 6.63 -11.01
N ASP A 357 2.40 6.87 -11.91
CA ASP A 357 2.38 7.85 -13.01
C ASP A 357 2.07 9.28 -12.53
N GLY A 358 2.28 9.56 -11.25
CA GLY A 358 1.85 10.80 -10.63
C GLY A 358 0.32 10.93 -10.49
N LEU A 359 -0.43 9.86 -10.69
CA LEU A 359 -1.87 9.76 -10.40
C LEU A 359 -2.09 9.69 -8.87
N PHE A 360 -3.09 10.41 -8.41
CA PHE A 360 -3.44 10.59 -7.01
C PHE A 360 -3.75 9.27 -6.32
N ASP A 361 -3.32 9.15 -5.07
CA ASP A 361 -3.81 8.17 -4.10
C ASP A 361 -4.04 8.86 -2.77
N HIS A 362 -5.12 8.51 -2.06
CA HIS A 362 -5.53 9.23 -0.85
C HIS A 362 -4.75 8.84 0.42
N VAL A 363 -4.03 7.71 0.42
CA VAL A 363 -3.31 7.23 1.61
C VAL A 363 -1.92 7.84 1.66
N VAL A 364 -1.64 8.58 2.75
CA VAL A 364 -0.31 9.12 3.01
C VAL A 364 0.66 7.95 3.28
N PRO A 365 1.73 7.80 2.50
CA PRO A 365 2.60 6.63 2.62
C PRO A 365 3.53 6.72 3.84
N PRO A 366 3.83 5.59 4.49
CA PRO A 366 4.79 5.51 5.58
C PRO A 366 6.18 5.96 5.16
N VAL A 367 6.78 6.93 5.87
CA VAL A 367 8.19 7.30 5.70
C VAL A 367 8.87 7.50 7.07
N PRO A 368 10.17 7.20 7.21
CA PRO A 368 10.87 7.47 8.46
C PRO A 368 11.12 8.98 8.66
N PRO A 369 11.35 9.45 9.90
CA PRO A 369 11.91 10.77 10.13
C PRO A 369 13.37 10.83 9.65
N VAL A 370 13.85 12.01 9.24
CA VAL A 370 15.26 12.20 8.86
C VAL A 370 16.17 12.04 10.08
N THR A 371 15.70 12.49 11.25
CA THR A 371 16.37 12.29 12.54
C THR A 371 15.40 11.71 13.57
N SER A 372 15.86 10.70 14.31
CA SER A 372 15.10 10.09 15.40
C SER A 372 15.49 10.71 16.74
N GLY A 373 14.52 11.20 17.50
CA GLY A 373 14.77 11.75 18.83
C GLY A 373 13.55 12.37 19.49
N VAL A 374 13.55 12.37 20.83
CA VAL A 374 12.48 12.97 21.66
C VAL A 374 12.35 14.46 21.36
N GLY A 375 11.13 14.91 21.11
CA GLY A 375 10.84 16.30 20.78
C GLY A 375 11.25 16.74 19.37
N GLY A 376 11.83 15.84 18.56
CA GLY A 376 12.34 16.10 17.22
C GLY A 376 11.31 15.87 16.11
N GLN A 377 11.77 15.33 14.97
CA GLN A 377 10.91 14.99 13.83
C GLN A 377 10.11 13.69 14.03
N GLY A 378 10.35 13.00 15.15
CA GLY A 378 9.69 11.76 15.55
C GLY A 378 10.69 10.73 16.07
N ILE A 379 10.23 9.51 16.34
CA ILE A 379 11.03 8.46 16.98
C ILE A 379 10.86 7.14 16.22
N VAL A 380 11.99 6.49 15.99
CA VAL A 380 12.09 5.14 15.45
C VAL A 380 12.66 4.23 16.55
N SER A 381 12.08 3.04 16.73
CA SER A 381 12.59 1.99 17.62
C SER A 381 14.10 1.77 17.44
N SER A 382 14.82 1.59 18.54
CA SER A 382 16.30 1.61 18.55
C SER A 382 16.93 0.53 17.68
N ASN A 383 16.29 -0.65 17.58
CA ASN A 383 16.71 -1.77 16.74
C ASN A 383 16.53 -1.53 15.23
N LEU A 384 15.83 -0.46 14.83
CA LEU A 384 15.64 -0.08 13.42
C LEU A 384 16.61 1.01 12.96
N LEU A 385 17.45 1.55 13.86
CA LEU A 385 18.32 2.70 13.57
C LEU A 385 19.62 2.33 12.84
N SER A 386 20.06 1.08 12.89
CA SER A 386 21.43 0.67 12.47
C SER A 386 21.76 1.03 11.02
N ASN A 387 20.76 1.02 10.14
CA ASN A 387 20.89 1.38 8.74
C ASN A 387 19.74 2.26 8.26
N LEU A 388 19.19 3.13 9.13
CA LEU A 388 18.14 4.08 8.76
C LEU A 388 18.56 4.99 7.59
N GLY A 389 19.86 5.25 7.44
CA GLY A 389 20.39 5.99 6.29
C GLY A 389 20.17 5.33 4.92
N ASP A 390 19.78 4.05 4.86
CA ASP A 390 19.33 3.40 3.62
C ASP A 390 17.92 3.82 3.18
N GLU A 391 17.22 4.58 4.02
CA GLU A 391 15.89 5.14 3.72
C GLU A 391 15.94 6.64 3.39
N LEU A 392 17.15 7.22 3.33
CA LEU A 392 17.37 8.65 3.15
C LEU A 392 18.31 8.91 1.96
N LEU A 393 18.01 9.91 1.13
CA LEU A 393 18.85 10.37 0.03
C LEU A 393 19.27 11.83 0.26
N ASP A 394 20.55 12.14 0.02
CA ASP A 394 21.06 13.51 0.08
C ASP A 394 21.07 14.15 -1.32
N LEU A 395 20.04 14.94 -1.62
CA LEU A 395 19.87 15.59 -2.92
C LEU A 395 20.97 16.60 -3.25
N ASN A 396 21.70 17.11 -2.25
CA ASN A 396 22.85 17.98 -2.51
C ASN A 396 23.99 17.23 -3.20
N LYS A 397 24.05 15.89 -3.05
CA LYS A 397 25.01 15.02 -3.77
C LYS A 397 24.49 14.59 -5.13
N TYR A 398 23.18 14.68 -5.36
CA TYR A 398 22.50 14.21 -6.57
C TYR A 398 21.59 15.31 -7.15
N PRO A 399 22.15 16.47 -7.55
CA PRO A 399 21.35 17.60 -8.02
C PRO A 399 20.59 17.33 -9.33
N GLY A 400 20.93 16.26 -10.07
CA GLY A 400 20.19 15.86 -11.28
C GLY A 400 18.75 15.42 -10.99
N GLU A 401 18.50 14.89 -9.78
CA GLU A 401 17.16 14.47 -9.34
C GLU A 401 16.27 15.66 -8.96
N MET A 402 16.86 16.83 -8.74
CA MET A 402 16.13 18.07 -8.45
C MET A 402 15.67 18.73 -9.75
N SER A 403 14.60 18.20 -10.33
CA SER A 403 13.97 18.67 -11.57
C SER A 403 12.49 19.03 -11.36
N PRO A 404 12.17 20.05 -10.53
CA PRO A 404 10.79 20.35 -10.18
C PRO A 404 10.08 21.04 -11.34
N LEU A 405 8.80 20.70 -11.56
CA LEU A 405 8.00 21.43 -12.55
C LEU A 405 7.80 22.88 -12.15
N VAL A 406 7.58 23.13 -10.85
CA VAL A 406 7.53 24.48 -10.26
C VAL A 406 8.96 24.93 -9.96
N PRO A 407 9.49 25.96 -10.64
CA PRO A 407 10.89 26.36 -10.48
C PRO A 407 11.26 26.70 -9.03
N GLY A 408 12.36 26.13 -8.54
CA GLY A 408 12.88 26.38 -7.19
C GLY A 408 12.09 25.74 -6.05
N ALA A 409 11.16 24.83 -6.34
CA ALA A 409 10.33 24.18 -5.31
C ALA A 409 11.08 23.12 -4.51
N ASP A 410 12.13 22.49 -5.07
CA ASP A 410 12.86 21.44 -4.36
C ASP A 410 13.60 21.98 -3.12
N PRO A 411 13.45 21.32 -1.96
CA PRO A 411 14.11 21.75 -0.73
C PRO A 411 15.60 21.36 -0.68
N GLY A 412 16.06 20.45 -1.56
CA GLY A 412 17.39 19.85 -1.49
C GLY A 412 17.65 19.09 -0.19
N GLY A 413 18.92 18.90 0.15
CA GLY A 413 19.33 18.26 1.41
C GLY A 413 18.90 16.79 1.54
N ILE A 414 18.90 16.32 2.79
CA ILE A 414 18.55 14.93 3.11
C ILE A 414 17.03 14.79 3.16
N GLN A 415 16.50 13.91 2.31
CA GLN A 415 15.08 13.61 2.19
C GLN A 415 14.84 12.11 2.39
N PRO A 416 13.70 11.69 2.98
CA PRO A 416 13.30 10.29 2.94
C PRO A 416 13.05 9.85 1.49
N ILE A 417 13.37 8.61 1.15
CA ILE A 417 13.17 8.06 -0.21
C ILE A 417 11.71 7.67 -0.46
N GLY A 418 11.06 7.11 0.55
CA GLY A 418 9.73 6.52 0.44
C GLY A 418 9.27 5.95 1.78
N LEU A 419 8.18 5.18 1.80
CA LEU A 419 7.45 4.64 0.64
C LEU A 419 6.77 5.72 -0.19
N GLY A 420 6.52 5.45 -1.48
CA GLY A 420 5.74 6.32 -2.36
C GLY A 420 4.24 6.01 -2.33
N PRO A 421 3.41 6.58 -3.23
CA PRO A 421 1.97 6.31 -3.30
C PRO A 421 1.62 4.82 -3.42
N ARG A 422 0.39 4.44 -3.04
CA ARG A 422 -0.08 3.07 -3.27
C ARG A 422 -0.18 2.75 -4.75
N VAL A 423 0.20 1.53 -5.10
CA VAL A 423 0.07 0.96 -6.45
C VAL A 423 -0.59 -0.41 -6.35
N PRO A 424 -1.28 -0.90 -7.40
CA PRO A 424 -1.97 -2.19 -7.30
C PRO A 424 -1.03 -3.37 -7.06
N LEU A 425 -1.48 -4.32 -6.25
CA LEU A 425 -0.94 -5.67 -6.19
C LEU A 425 -2.06 -6.70 -6.05
N ILE A 426 -2.05 -7.73 -6.90
CA ILE A 426 -2.94 -8.89 -6.84
C ILE A 426 -2.09 -10.15 -6.84
N ILE A 427 -2.36 -11.05 -5.89
CA ILE A 427 -1.71 -12.36 -5.85
C ILE A 427 -2.67 -13.38 -6.44
N ILE A 428 -2.36 -13.88 -7.63
CA ILE A 428 -3.16 -14.81 -8.42
C ILE A 428 -2.60 -16.22 -8.19
N SER A 429 -3.29 -17.03 -7.37
CA SER A 429 -2.77 -18.32 -6.95
C SER A 429 -3.86 -19.25 -6.42
N PRO A 430 -3.65 -20.57 -6.43
CA PRO A 430 -4.56 -21.49 -5.77
C PRO A 430 -4.82 -21.22 -4.28
N TRP A 431 -3.87 -20.56 -3.58
CA TRP A 431 -3.94 -20.23 -2.14
C TRP A 431 -4.56 -18.86 -1.83
N THR A 432 -4.96 -18.09 -2.85
CA THR A 432 -5.46 -16.71 -2.67
C THR A 432 -6.88 -16.53 -3.19
N LYS A 433 -7.58 -17.60 -3.56
CA LYS A 433 -8.94 -17.55 -4.08
C LYS A 433 -9.94 -17.00 -3.06
N GLY A 434 -11.00 -16.36 -3.56
CA GLY A 434 -12.15 -15.90 -2.77
C GLY A 434 -12.32 -14.39 -2.71
N GLY A 435 -11.56 -13.63 -3.50
CA GLY A 435 -11.73 -12.17 -3.60
C GLY A 435 -11.36 -11.42 -2.32
N TRP A 436 -10.34 -11.88 -1.61
CA TRP A 436 -9.90 -11.34 -0.33
C TRP A 436 -9.21 -9.97 -0.49
N VAL A 437 -9.22 -9.19 0.59
CA VAL A 437 -8.33 -8.03 0.73
C VAL A 437 -7.27 -8.30 1.81
N CYS A 438 -6.04 -7.84 1.59
CA CYS A 438 -4.98 -7.78 2.59
C CYS A 438 -4.51 -6.33 2.77
N SER A 439 -4.59 -5.83 4.01
CA SER A 439 -4.29 -4.43 4.37
C SER A 439 -3.05 -4.29 5.25
N GLU A 440 -2.16 -5.30 5.23
CA GLU A 440 -0.81 -5.15 5.76
C GLU A 440 0.00 -4.23 4.83
N THR A 441 0.80 -3.34 5.41
CA THR A 441 1.71 -2.48 4.66
C THR A 441 2.74 -3.32 3.90
N PHE A 442 2.86 -3.09 2.59
CA PHE A 442 3.82 -3.77 1.72
C PHE A 442 4.47 -2.78 0.75
N ASP A 443 5.60 -3.17 0.18
CA ASP A 443 6.24 -2.48 -0.95
C ASP A 443 6.94 -3.48 -1.89
N HIS A 444 7.72 -3.04 -2.88
CA HIS A 444 8.40 -3.98 -3.80
C HIS A 444 9.38 -4.92 -3.09
N THR A 445 9.93 -4.54 -1.93
CA THR A 445 10.80 -5.43 -1.16
C THR A 445 10.03 -6.58 -0.51
N SER A 446 8.72 -6.44 -0.29
CA SER A 446 7.85 -7.52 0.18
C SER A 446 7.84 -8.72 -0.78
N VAL A 447 8.02 -8.51 -2.08
CA VAL A 447 8.16 -9.60 -3.08
C VAL A 447 9.43 -10.40 -2.81
N LEU A 448 10.56 -9.72 -2.59
CA LEU A 448 11.83 -10.39 -2.27
C LEU A 448 11.73 -11.14 -0.93
N ARG A 449 11.09 -10.55 0.07
CA ARG A 449 10.87 -11.20 1.37
C ARG A 449 9.98 -12.44 1.29
N PHE A 450 9.00 -12.46 0.38
CA PHE A 450 8.25 -13.69 0.09
C PHE A 450 9.18 -14.79 -0.46
N LEU A 451 10.09 -14.44 -1.37
CA LEU A 451 11.11 -15.36 -1.90
C LEU A 451 12.09 -15.81 -0.81
N GLU A 452 12.47 -14.93 0.13
CA GLU A 452 13.26 -15.30 1.32
C GLU A 452 12.55 -16.35 2.16
N ALA A 453 11.29 -16.09 2.52
CA ALA A 453 10.48 -17.00 3.32
C ALA A 453 10.31 -18.35 2.62
N ARG A 454 10.12 -18.33 1.30
CA ARG A 454 9.94 -19.54 0.51
C ARG A 454 11.22 -20.33 0.28
N PHE A 455 12.31 -19.70 -0.17
CA PHE A 455 13.50 -20.38 -0.70
C PHE A 455 14.73 -20.27 0.21
N GLY A 456 14.68 -19.44 1.26
CA GLY A 456 15.78 -19.29 2.23
C GLY A 456 16.95 -18.42 1.73
N VAL A 457 16.78 -17.68 0.64
CA VAL A 457 17.81 -16.79 0.07
C VAL A 457 17.56 -15.37 0.54
N GLN A 458 18.36 -14.88 1.49
CA GLN A 458 18.24 -13.55 2.11
C GLN A 458 18.67 -12.41 1.18
N GLU A 459 17.96 -11.27 1.21
CA GLU A 459 18.35 -9.99 0.60
C GLU A 459 18.84 -8.98 1.65
N PRO A 460 20.13 -9.02 2.06
CA PRO A 460 20.65 -8.16 3.13
C PRO A 460 20.60 -6.66 2.83
N ASN A 461 20.30 -6.24 1.60
CA ASN A 461 20.23 -4.83 1.23
C ASN A 461 18.96 -4.12 1.76
N ILE A 462 17.91 -4.86 2.14
CA ILE A 462 16.68 -4.25 2.69
C ILE A 462 16.95 -3.75 4.11
N SER A 463 16.68 -2.47 4.38
CA SER A 463 16.95 -1.85 5.68
C SER A 463 16.16 -2.49 6.83
N ALA A 464 16.64 -2.32 8.07
CA ALA A 464 15.92 -2.78 9.26
C ALA A 464 14.57 -2.08 9.40
N TRP A 465 14.49 -0.79 9.06
CA TRP A 465 13.24 -0.03 9.06
C TRP A 465 12.23 -0.64 8.08
N ARG A 466 12.63 -0.84 6.81
CA ARG A 466 11.73 -1.35 5.77
C ARG A 466 11.29 -2.79 6.04
N ARG A 467 12.20 -3.65 6.52
CA ARG A 467 11.86 -5.01 7.00
C ARG A 467 10.89 -5.02 8.18
N SER A 468 10.90 -3.99 9.02
CA SER A 468 9.98 -3.90 10.15
C SER A 468 8.58 -3.45 9.71
N ILE A 469 8.52 -2.47 8.79
CA ILE A 469 7.28 -1.80 8.40
C ILE A 469 6.54 -2.47 7.23
N CYS A 470 7.24 -3.02 6.24
CA CYS A 470 6.65 -3.64 5.05
C CYS A 470 6.66 -5.16 5.19
N GLY A 471 5.52 -5.85 5.23
CA GLY A 471 5.44 -7.29 5.42
C GLY A 471 6.09 -8.15 4.32
N ASP A 472 6.05 -9.47 4.45
CA ASP A 472 6.67 -10.43 3.52
C ASP A 472 5.68 -11.08 2.53
N LEU A 473 4.50 -10.47 2.36
CA LEU A 473 3.33 -10.95 1.61
C LEU A 473 2.66 -12.22 2.14
N THR A 474 3.17 -12.90 3.17
CA THR A 474 2.61 -14.20 3.59
C THR A 474 1.20 -14.09 4.17
N SER A 475 0.83 -12.96 4.77
CA SER A 475 -0.52 -12.68 5.26
C SER A 475 -1.57 -12.60 4.14
N ALA A 476 -1.16 -12.40 2.89
CA ALA A 476 -2.09 -12.37 1.74
C ALA A 476 -2.62 -13.77 1.32
N PHE A 477 -2.10 -14.84 1.92
CA PHE A 477 -2.38 -16.23 1.55
C PHE A 477 -3.21 -16.99 2.59
N ASP A 478 -3.88 -18.05 2.15
CA ASP A 478 -4.35 -19.13 3.01
C ASP A 478 -3.75 -20.47 2.58
N PHE A 479 -2.78 -20.93 3.36
CA PHE A 479 -2.12 -22.22 3.14
C PHE A 479 -2.81 -23.40 3.86
N SER A 480 -3.90 -23.17 4.61
CA SER A 480 -4.50 -24.12 5.57
C SER A 480 -5.36 -25.26 4.97
N ALA A 481 -5.19 -25.58 3.68
CA ALA A 481 -5.84 -26.70 2.97
C ALA A 481 -7.36 -26.57 2.71
N ARG A 482 -7.96 -25.38 2.81
CA ARG A 482 -9.38 -25.13 2.45
C ARG A 482 -9.53 -23.88 1.59
N PRO A 483 -9.24 -23.95 0.28
CA PRO A 483 -9.40 -22.79 -0.58
C PRO A 483 -10.88 -22.39 -0.60
N ASP A 484 -11.17 -21.11 -0.36
CA ASP A 484 -12.53 -20.57 -0.46
C ASP A 484 -12.97 -20.63 -1.93
N THR A 485 -14.05 -21.35 -2.21
CA THR A 485 -14.57 -21.57 -3.56
C THR A 485 -15.74 -20.64 -3.91
N ARG A 486 -16.04 -19.63 -3.08
CA ARG A 486 -17.12 -18.67 -3.36
C ARG A 486 -16.97 -18.04 -4.74
N THR A 487 -18.08 -18.03 -5.47
CA THR A 487 -18.18 -17.58 -6.85
C THR A 487 -18.74 -16.17 -6.90
N VAL A 488 -18.01 -15.26 -7.55
CA VAL A 488 -18.50 -13.95 -7.94
C VAL A 488 -18.84 -14.01 -9.44
N SER A 489 -19.97 -13.43 -9.84
CA SER A 489 -20.32 -13.32 -11.26
C SER A 489 -19.62 -12.11 -11.88
N PHE A 490 -19.19 -12.24 -13.13
CA PHE A 490 -18.52 -11.19 -13.87
C PHE A 490 -19.07 -11.14 -15.31
N THR A 491 -18.86 -10.01 -15.97
CA THR A 491 -19.27 -9.79 -17.36
C THR A 491 -18.02 -9.60 -18.20
N VAL A 492 -17.83 -10.43 -19.23
CA VAL A 492 -16.67 -10.32 -20.13
C VAL A 492 -16.75 -9.00 -20.90
N PRO A 493 -15.75 -8.11 -20.78
CA PRO A 493 -15.72 -6.84 -21.51
C PRO A 493 -15.56 -7.05 -23.01
N GLN A 494 -15.97 -6.02 -23.76
CA GLN A 494 -15.61 -5.83 -25.16
C GLN A 494 -14.57 -4.70 -25.23
N HIS A 495 -13.78 -4.66 -26.31
CA HIS A 495 -12.88 -3.55 -26.59
C HIS A 495 -13.64 -2.21 -26.52
N ILE A 496 -13.07 -1.22 -25.85
CA ILE A 496 -13.69 0.10 -25.75
C ILE A 496 -13.53 0.80 -27.09
N GLN A 497 -14.64 1.23 -27.69
CA GLN A 497 -14.60 2.14 -28.84
C GLN A 497 -14.52 3.56 -28.32
N THR A 498 -13.46 4.25 -28.73
CA THR A 498 -13.04 5.54 -28.21
C THR A 498 -13.44 6.67 -29.15
N ALA A 499 -13.98 7.77 -28.63
CA ALA A 499 -14.33 8.96 -29.41
C ALA A 499 -13.18 9.97 -29.57
N GLY A 500 -12.12 9.91 -28.76
CA GLY A 500 -10.92 10.75 -28.92
C GLY A 500 -11.05 12.15 -28.36
N HIS A 501 -12.05 12.43 -27.52
CA HIS A 501 -12.24 13.75 -26.91
C HIS A 501 -11.16 14.05 -25.86
N ALA A 502 -10.92 15.35 -25.60
CA ALA A 502 -10.00 15.75 -24.55
C ALA A 502 -10.54 15.36 -23.16
N TYR A 503 -9.65 14.97 -22.25
CA TYR A 503 -9.99 14.81 -20.84
C TYR A 503 -10.45 16.14 -20.24
N GLN A 504 -11.57 16.14 -19.53
CA GLN A 504 -12.17 17.32 -18.90
C GLN A 504 -12.58 17.01 -17.47
N VAL A 505 -12.33 17.95 -16.57
CA VAL A 505 -12.92 17.98 -15.24
C VAL A 505 -14.42 18.27 -15.39
N PRO A 506 -15.31 17.51 -14.73
CA PRO A 506 -16.74 17.82 -14.73
C PRO A 506 -17.01 19.21 -14.15
N ALA A 507 -17.83 20.01 -14.84
CA ALA A 507 -18.21 21.36 -14.38
C ALA A 507 -18.83 21.35 -12.98
N GLN A 508 -19.62 20.31 -12.66
CA GLN A 508 -20.06 20.00 -11.32
C GLN A 508 -19.26 18.80 -10.80
N GLN A 509 -18.31 19.08 -9.91
CA GLN A 509 -17.51 18.05 -9.26
C GLN A 509 -18.34 17.30 -8.21
N SER A 510 -18.08 16.02 -8.04
CA SER A 510 -18.65 15.20 -6.97
C SER A 510 -17.65 14.11 -6.58
N MET A 511 -17.69 13.67 -5.31
CA MET A 511 -16.84 12.56 -4.87
C MET A 511 -17.19 11.30 -5.66
N PRO A 512 -16.18 10.52 -6.09
CA PRO A 512 -16.42 9.20 -6.64
C PRO A 512 -17.24 8.33 -5.70
N ALA A 513 -18.09 7.48 -6.26
CA ALA A 513 -18.76 6.44 -5.49
C ALA A 513 -17.91 5.16 -5.49
N GLN A 514 -17.66 4.59 -4.31
CA GLN A 514 -17.15 3.23 -4.18
C GLN A 514 -18.31 2.24 -4.17
N GLU A 515 -18.12 1.07 -4.78
CA GLU A 515 -19.11 -0.01 -4.77
C GLU A 515 -19.52 -0.39 -3.34
N PRO A 516 -20.81 -0.59 -3.05
CA PRO A 516 -21.27 -0.90 -1.70
C PRO A 516 -20.84 -2.31 -1.26
N GLY A 517 -20.67 -2.46 0.05
CA GLY A 517 -20.42 -3.75 0.70
C GLY A 517 -18.97 -3.99 1.10
N THR A 518 -18.76 -5.12 1.78
CA THR A 518 -17.46 -5.54 2.31
C THR A 518 -16.88 -6.72 1.52
N ARG A 519 -15.66 -7.08 1.88
CA ARG A 519 -14.96 -8.28 1.38
C ARG A 519 -14.39 -9.08 2.54
N PRO A 520 -14.18 -10.40 2.37
CA PRO A 520 -13.33 -11.16 3.25
C PRO A 520 -11.95 -10.50 3.39
N ALA A 521 -11.49 -10.28 4.61
CA ALA A 521 -10.19 -9.65 4.91
C ALA A 521 -9.21 -10.65 5.54
N ARG A 522 -7.96 -10.61 5.10
CA ARG A 522 -6.89 -11.44 5.66
C ARG A 522 -6.57 -11.01 7.09
N ALA A 523 -6.09 -11.95 7.89
CA ALA A 523 -5.63 -11.66 9.24
C ALA A 523 -4.37 -10.79 9.16
N LEU A 524 -4.31 -9.72 9.95
CA LEU A 524 -3.15 -8.85 10.00
C LEU A 524 -2.36 -9.03 11.31
N PRO A 525 -1.04 -8.81 11.29
CA PRO A 525 -0.16 -9.01 12.46
C PRO A 525 -0.14 -7.81 13.44
N TYR A 526 -1.10 -6.88 13.36
CA TYR A 526 -1.06 -5.64 14.11
C TYR A 526 -1.77 -5.73 15.48
N GLU A 527 -1.11 -5.22 16.52
CA GLU A 527 -1.75 -4.90 17.79
C GLU A 527 -1.12 -3.60 18.33
N LEU A 528 -1.79 -2.48 18.06
CA LEU A 528 -1.22 -1.13 18.14
C LEU A 528 -1.95 -0.29 19.18
N PHE A 529 -1.18 0.51 19.92
CA PHE A 529 -1.71 1.46 20.89
C PHE A 529 -0.93 2.77 20.85
N VAL A 530 -1.67 3.88 20.81
CA VAL A 530 -1.16 5.23 21.04
C VAL A 530 -2.00 5.82 22.17
N HIS A 531 -1.36 6.23 23.26
CA HIS A 531 -2.04 6.79 24.42
C HIS A 531 -1.44 8.13 24.82
N ALA A 532 -2.28 9.11 25.14
CA ALA A 532 -1.83 10.39 25.66
C ALA A 532 -1.75 10.38 27.20
N ARG A 533 -0.70 10.99 27.74
CA ARG A 533 -0.56 11.34 29.16
C ARG A 533 -0.32 12.84 29.30
N VAL A 534 -1.11 13.50 30.13
CA VAL A 534 -1.01 14.95 30.35
C VAL A 534 -0.04 15.22 31.50
N ASN A 535 1.03 15.97 31.22
CA ASN A 535 2.02 16.41 32.22
C ASN A 535 1.85 17.92 32.47
N GLY A 536 0.80 18.29 33.19
CA GLY A 536 0.41 19.69 33.33
C GLY A 536 1.38 20.59 34.13
N ARG A 537 2.33 20.02 34.87
CA ARG A 537 3.41 20.80 35.52
C ARG A 537 4.50 21.25 34.55
N ASP A 538 4.68 20.51 33.46
CA ASP A 538 5.73 20.72 32.47
C ASP A 538 5.17 21.34 31.18
N ASP A 539 3.90 21.79 31.20
CA ASP A 539 3.16 22.26 30.03
C ASP A 539 3.34 21.30 28.83
N SER A 540 3.20 19.99 29.04
CA SER A 540 3.43 19.00 27.98
C SER A 540 2.44 17.84 27.96
N VAL A 541 2.34 17.19 26.80
CA VAL A 541 1.62 15.93 26.60
C VAL A 541 2.61 14.90 26.09
N SER A 542 2.64 13.72 26.71
CA SER A 542 3.38 12.58 26.18
C SER A 542 2.45 11.69 25.37
N LEU A 543 2.91 11.21 24.22
CA LEU A 543 2.27 10.13 23.48
C LEU A 543 3.11 8.86 23.69
N ASP A 544 2.50 7.86 24.32
CA ASP A 544 3.09 6.52 24.49
C ASP A 544 2.65 5.65 23.31
N PHE A 545 3.63 5.18 22.54
CA PHE A 545 3.43 4.22 21.45
C PHE A 545 3.77 2.83 21.96
N ALA A 546 2.91 1.85 21.69
CA ALA A 546 3.16 0.46 21.97
C ALA A 546 2.65 -0.41 20.82
N ASN A 547 3.42 -1.44 20.51
CA ASN A 547 3.07 -2.46 19.54
C ASN A 547 3.33 -3.83 20.18
N SER A 548 2.28 -4.58 20.49
CA SER A 548 2.41 -5.96 20.97
C SER A 548 2.26 -6.99 19.85
N GLY A 549 1.95 -6.54 18.63
CA GLY A 549 1.83 -7.38 17.44
C GLY A 549 3.18 -7.79 16.84
N ASP A 550 3.09 -8.63 15.80
CA ASP A 550 4.22 -9.32 15.18
C ASP A 550 4.83 -8.55 14.00
N ALA A 551 4.22 -7.46 13.55
CA ALA A 551 4.77 -6.56 12.53
C ALA A 551 4.98 -5.15 13.08
N GLY A 552 6.02 -4.46 12.60
CA GLY A 552 6.22 -3.06 12.90
C GLY A 552 5.15 -2.16 12.27
N ALA A 553 4.96 -0.97 12.83
CA ALA A 553 3.99 0.00 12.35
C ALA A 553 4.57 1.41 12.30
N ALA A 554 4.23 2.14 11.26
CA ALA A 554 4.59 3.53 11.08
C ALA A 554 3.38 4.43 11.40
N PHE A 555 3.64 5.61 11.98
CA PHE A 555 2.61 6.58 12.33
C PHE A 555 3.01 7.99 11.91
N TYR A 556 2.03 8.77 11.48
CA TYR A 556 2.11 10.22 11.41
C TYR A 556 1.31 10.83 12.55
N VAL A 557 1.90 11.77 13.29
CA VAL A 557 1.19 12.58 14.27
C VAL A 557 1.14 14.02 13.83
N TYR A 558 -0.08 14.49 13.57
CA TYR A 558 -0.37 15.87 13.18
C TYR A 558 -0.78 16.70 14.39
N ASP A 559 -0.25 17.92 14.47
CA ASP A 559 -0.77 18.94 15.37
C ASP A 559 -1.90 19.71 14.67
N ARG A 560 -3.13 19.39 15.03
CA ARG A 560 -4.33 20.00 14.48
C ARG A 560 -4.48 21.48 14.84
N ARG A 561 -3.74 21.99 15.83
CA ARG A 561 -3.70 23.42 16.14
C ARG A 561 -2.77 24.18 15.21
N ASN A 562 -1.75 23.51 14.69
CA ASN A 562 -0.77 24.07 13.78
C ASN A 562 -0.73 23.23 12.49
N PRO A 563 -1.85 23.16 11.74
CA PRO A 563 -2.01 22.20 10.66
C PRO A 563 -1.03 22.42 9.49
N ALA A 564 -0.38 23.57 9.41
CA ALA A 564 0.68 23.85 8.42
C ALA A 564 2.05 23.25 8.81
N THR A 565 2.26 22.84 10.07
CA THR A 565 3.50 22.19 10.51
C THR A 565 3.54 20.75 10.04
N PRO A 566 4.64 20.27 9.42
CA PRO A 566 4.79 18.88 9.05
C PRO A 566 4.56 17.94 10.24
N PRO A 567 3.87 16.81 10.04
CA PRO A 567 3.68 15.81 11.08
C PRO A 567 5.01 15.24 11.59
N ARG A 568 5.02 14.81 12.85
CA ARG A 568 6.09 13.94 13.36
C ARG A 568 5.86 12.51 12.90
N ARG A 569 6.94 11.81 12.56
CA ARG A 569 6.93 10.46 11.96
C ARG A 569 7.52 9.44 12.92
N TYR A 570 6.77 8.38 13.20
CA TYR A 570 7.15 7.35 14.16
C TYR A 570 7.20 5.98 13.51
N ALA A 571 8.08 5.11 13.99
CA ALA A 571 8.13 3.71 13.59
C ALA A 571 8.39 2.84 14.81
N VAL A 572 7.41 2.01 15.17
CA VAL A 572 7.45 1.13 16.33
C VAL A 572 7.67 -0.30 15.83
N ALA A 573 8.77 -0.93 16.24
CA ALA A 573 9.02 -2.34 15.94
C ALA A 573 7.98 -3.25 16.60
N SER A 574 7.86 -4.49 16.12
CA SER A 574 7.10 -5.55 16.77
C SER A 574 7.55 -5.73 18.23
N HIS A 575 6.59 -5.88 19.15
CA HIS A 575 6.82 -6.05 20.59
C HIS A 575 7.65 -4.94 21.26
N ASP A 576 7.60 -3.71 20.74
CA ASP A 576 8.33 -2.56 21.29
C ASP A 576 7.41 -1.43 21.75
N ARG A 577 7.97 -0.49 22.51
CA ARG A 577 7.30 0.72 22.98
C ARG A 577 8.28 1.84 23.25
N PHE A 578 7.84 3.07 23.01
CA PHE A 578 8.53 4.28 23.43
C PHE A 578 7.52 5.40 23.67
N ALA A 579 8.00 6.53 24.19
CA ALA A 579 7.19 7.72 24.36
C ALA A 579 7.88 8.94 23.74
N ASP A 580 7.09 9.85 23.17
CA ASP A 580 7.54 11.17 22.76
C ASP A 580 6.76 12.26 23.49
N THR A 581 7.36 13.45 23.61
CA THR A 581 6.79 14.58 24.33
C THR A 581 6.54 15.76 23.40
N TRP A 582 5.37 16.36 23.58
CA TRP A 582 4.87 17.53 22.86
C TRP A 582 4.73 18.69 23.83
N SER A 583 5.45 19.79 23.56
CA SER A 583 5.29 21.01 24.34
C SER A 583 3.97 21.69 23.97
N THR A 584 3.26 22.17 25.00
CA THR A 584 2.02 22.94 24.87
C THR A 584 2.18 24.38 25.38
N SER A 585 3.40 24.76 25.79
CA SER A 585 3.69 26.04 26.42
C SER A 585 3.34 27.23 25.52
N ALA A 586 3.69 27.15 24.23
CA ALA A 586 3.38 28.18 23.23
C ALA A 586 1.86 28.34 23.00
N ALA A 587 1.11 27.24 23.15
CA ALA A 587 -0.34 27.19 22.98
C ALA A 587 -1.10 27.44 24.30
N ARG A 588 -0.44 27.96 25.33
CA ARG A 588 -1.01 28.19 26.66
C ARG A 588 -1.68 26.94 27.26
N GLY A 589 -1.05 25.79 27.03
CA GLY A 589 -1.47 24.49 27.54
C GLY A 589 -2.39 23.72 26.60
N ASP A 590 -3.03 24.36 25.62
CA ASP A 590 -3.89 23.64 24.71
C ASP A 590 -3.11 22.68 23.79
N TYR A 591 -3.74 21.55 23.43
CA TYR A 591 -3.22 20.60 22.45
C TYR A 591 -4.36 19.96 21.64
N HIS A 592 -4.04 19.54 20.42
CA HIS A 592 -4.90 18.72 19.58
C HIS A 592 -4.03 17.88 18.64
N LEU A 593 -3.81 16.62 18.98
CA LEU A 593 -2.89 15.71 18.27
C LEU A 593 -3.67 14.56 17.65
N ALA A 594 -3.43 14.27 16.38
CA ALA A 594 -4.04 13.14 15.66
C ALA A 594 -2.96 12.20 15.12
N ALA A 595 -2.98 10.93 15.54
CA ALA A 595 -2.04 9.89 15.15
C ALA A 595 -2.70 8.91 14.15
N TYR A 596 -2.20 8.87 12.91
CA TYR A 596 -2.63 7.95 11.87
C TYR A 596 -1.66 6.77 11.75
N GLY A 597 -2.18 5.56 11.60
CA GLY A 597 -1.41 4.32 11.44
C GLY A 597 -1.98 3.39 10.36
N PRO A 598 -1.44 2.16 10.22
CA PRO A 598 -1.87 1.20 9.22
C PRO A 598 -3.30 0.68 9.49
N ASN A 599 -3.90 0.05 8.48
CA ASN A 599 -5.25 -0.55 8.54
C ASN A 599 -6.34 0.37 9.13
N GLY A 600 -6.30 1.65 8.76
CA GLY A 600 -7.28 2.65 9.21
C GLY A 600 -7.15 3.04 10.69
N TYR A 601 -6.05 2.71 11.37
CA TYR A 601 -5.81 3.10 12.76
C TYR A 601 -5.75 4.63 12.89
N LEU A 602 -6.52 5.19 13.83
CA LEU A 602 -6.53 6.61 14.17
C LEU A 602 -6.69 6.79 15.67
N CYS A 603 -5.89 7.67 16.27
CA CYS A 603 -6.13 8.19 17.62
C CYS A 603 -6.12 9.71 17.62
N GLU A 604 -6.96 10.33 18.43
CA GLU A 604 -7.04 11.78 18.54
C GLU A 604 -7.12 12.23 20.00
N PHE A 605 -6.34 13.24 20.36
CA PHE A 605 -6.20 13.75 21.71
C PHE A 605 -6.33 15.27 21.73
N GLN A 606 -7.39 15.78 22.34
CA GLN A 606 -7.62 17.22 22.52
C GLN A 606 -7.81 17.57 23.99
N GLY A 607 -7.29 18.71 24.42
CA GLY A 607 -7.52 19.27 25.75
C GLY A 607 -6.59 20.43 26.07
N ASN A 608 -6.46 20.75 27.36
CA ASN A 608 -5.55 21.78 27.86
C ASN A 608 -4.77 21.28 29.11
N THR A 609 -3.45 21.29 29.04
CA THR A 609 -2.54 20.82 30.10
C THR A 609 -2.57 21.69 31.36
N ARG A 610 -2.84 22.99 31.22
CA ARG A 610 -2.95 23.94 32.35
C ARG A 610 -4.28 23.79 33.07
N LEU A 611 -5.40 23.64 32.35
CA LEU A 611 -6.69 23.31 32.97
C LEU A 611 -6.59 21.99 33.73
N ALA A 612 -5.95 20.98 33.14
CA ALA A 612 -5.71 19.70 33.82
C ALA A 612 -4.87 19.81 35.11
N ALA A 613 -4.09 20.88 35.30
CA ALA A 613 -3.23 21.10 36.45
C ALA A 613 -3.68 22.22 37.40
N ASP A 614 -4.76 22.95 37.11
CA ASP A 614 -5.16 24.15 37.88
C ASP A 614 -5.84 23.83 39.23
N GLY A 615 -6.11 22.55 39.49
CA GLY A 615 -6.74 22.06 40.71
C GLY A 615 -8.24 22.33 40.81
N ARG A 616 -8.88 22.85 39.74
CA ARG A 616 -10.30 23.19 39.67
C ARG A 616 -11.04 22.40 38.60
N HIS A 617 -10.36 21.91 37.58
CA HIS A 617 -10.95 21.10 36.52
C HIS A 617 -10.72 19.60 36.72
N ALA A 618 -11.55 18.81 36.05
CA ALA A 618 -11.31 17.39 35.86
C ALA A 618 -10.15 17.17 34.87
N ASN A 619 -9.53 16.01 34.94
CA ASN A 619 -8.54 15.58 33.95
C ASN A 619 -8.86 14.13 33.54
N PRO A 620 -9.90 13.93 32.71
CA PRO A 620 -10.27 12.62 32.22
C PRO A 620 -9.21 12.09 31.25
N GLU A 621 -8.66 10.92 31.58
CA GLU A 621 -7.77 10.13 30.75
C GLU A 621 -8.50 8.85 30.33
N ALA A 622 -8.20 8.38 29.12
CA ALA A 622 -8.72 7.13 28.59
C ALA A 622 -7.56 6.33 27.99
N LYS A 623 -7.55 5.02 28.27
CA LYS A 623 -6.70 4.05 27.58
C LYS A 623 -7.58 2.98 26.97
N ILE A 624 -7.29 2.60 25.73
CA ILE A 624 -7.93 1.48 25.06
C ILE A 624 -7.05 0.24 25.19
N GLY A 625 -7.69 -0.92 25.34
CA GLY A 625 -7.04 -2.21 25.26
C GLY A 625 -7.94 -3.21 24.55
N TYR A 626 -7.36 -4.32 24.12
CA TYR A 626 -8.07 -5.34 23.35
C TYR A 626 -8.35 -6.56 24.21
N ASP A 627 -9.56 -7.07 24.14
CA ASP A 627 -9.90 -8.43 24.53
C ASP A 627 -10.11 -9.24 23.25
N VAL A 628 -8.99 -9.72 22.70
CA VAL A 628 -8.93 -10.45 21.43
C VAL A 628 -9.79 -11.71 21.47
N ARG A 629 -9.89 -12.38 22.63
CA ARG A 629 -10.64 -13.63 22.79
C ARG A 629 -12.14 -13.41 22.57
N ASN A 630 -12.66 -12.31 23.10
CA ASN A 630 -14.09 -11.97 22.98
C ASN A 630 -14.38 -11.01 21.82
N ARG A 631 -13.37 -10.54 21.08
CA ARG A 631 -13.48 -9.51 20.04
C ARG A 631 -14.11 -8.23 20.61
N HIS A 632 -13.62 -7.81 21.76
CA HIS A 632 -14.01 -6.54 22.37
C HIS A 632 -12.82 -5.58 22.39
N VAL A 633 -13.15 -4.30 22.52
CA VAL A 633 -12.23 -3.32 23.09
C VAL A 633 -12.74 -2.95 24.48
N TYR A 634 -11.82 -2.69 25.39
CA TYR A 634 -12.14 -2.11 26.69
C TYR A 634 -11.53 -0.72 26.82
N LEU A 635 -12.25 0.19 27.46
CA LEU A 635 -11.80 1.52 27.79
C LEU A 635 -11.60 1.62 29.30
N GLN A 636 -10.39 1.94 29.71
CA GLN A 636 -10.07 2.32 31.07
C GLN A 636 -10.15 3.84 31.18
N LEU A 637 -11.22 4.31 31.82
CA LEU A 637 -11.49 5.71 32.10
C LEU A 637 -10.97 6.05 33.48
N ARG A 638 -10.31 7.19 33.61
CA ARG A 638 -9.83 7.70 34.90
C ARG A 638 -9.97 9.21 34.95
N ASN A 639 -10.48 9.74 36.05
CA ASN A 639 -10.37 11.17 36.32
C ASN A 639 -9.13 11.44 37.19
N SER A 640 -8.04 11.89 36.56
CA SER A 640 -6.79 12.26 37.24
C SER A 640 -6.82 13.68 37.84
N GLY A 641 -7.93 14.40 37.69
CA GLY A 641 -8.11 15.78 38.13
C GLY A 641 -8.64 15.91 39.57
N ARG A 642 -9.15 17.10 39.90
CA ARG A 642 -9.65 17.44 41.25
C ARG A 642 -11.13 17.79 41.31
N ALA A 643 -11.81 17.84 40.17
CA ALA A 643 -13.26 18.05 40.08
C ALA A 643 -13.95 16.91 39.34
N THR A 644 -15.24 16.72 39.61
CA THR A 644 -16.10 15.73 38.97
C THR A 644 -16.36 16.09 37.50
N CYS A 645 -16.28 15.11 36.59
CA CYS A 645 -16.64 15.29 35.19
C CYS A 645 -17.75 14.35 34.73
N ARG A 646 -18.43 14.77 33.67
CA ARG A 646 -19.27 13.89 32.85
C ARG A 646 -18.46 13.45 31.65
N VAL A 647 -18.49 12.16 31.36
CA VAL A 647 -17.83 11.53 30.22
C VAL A 647 -18.90 10.87 29.35
N VAL A 648 -18.91 11.16 28.06
CA VAL A 648 -19.80 10.55 27.07
C VAL A 648 -18.94 9.79 26.07
N VAL A 649 -19.23 8.50 25.89
CA VAL A 649 -18.54 7.60 24.96
C VAL A 649 -19.53 7.12 23.90
N ASP A 650 -19.24 7.38 22.63
CA ASP A 650 -20.01 6.85 21.51
C ASP A 650 -19.14 5.99 20.59
N ASN A 651 -19.72 4.94 20.01
CA ASN A 651 -19.07 4.10 19.00
C ASN A 651 -19.79 4.30 17.65
N ALA A 652 -19.08 4.82 16.65
CA ALA A 652 -19.65 5.07 15.33
C ALA A 652 -20.04 3.78 14.59
N TYR A 653 -19.52 2.63 15.00
CA TYR A 653 -19.79 1.30 14.44
C TYR A 653 -20.93 0.57 15.15
N SER A 654 -21.63 1.23 16.07
CA SER A 654 -22.76 0.64 16.81
C SER A 654 -24.00 1.51 16.71
N HIS A 655 -25.16 0.89 16.54
CA HIS A 655 -26.46 1.56 16.68
C HIS A 655 -26.87 1.82 18.13
N ALA A 656 -26.13 1.28 19.11
CA ALA A 656 -26.41 1.51 20.53
C ALA A 656 -26.27 3.00 20.90
N GLN A 657 -26.99 3.46 21.91
CA GLN A 657 -26.84 4.83 22.40
C GLN A 657 -25.47 5.06 23.04
N ALA A 658 -25.00 6.31 23.00
CA ALA A 658 -23.77 6.72 23.69
C ALA A 658 -23.89 6.44 25.20
N ARG A 659 -22.82 5.92 25.80
CA ARG A 659 -22.74 5.62 27.23
C ARG A 659 -22.25 6.86 27.98
N THR A 660 -22.86 7.17 29.13
CA THR A 660 -22.52 8.32 29.95
C THR A 660 -22.06 7.88 31.33
N TYR A 661 -20.96 8.46 31.80
CA TYR A 661 -20.37 8.22 33.11
C TYR A 661 -20.20 9.55 33.85
N THR A 662 -20.36 9.52 35.16
CA THR A 662 -19.92 10.60 36.06
C THR A 662 -18.70 10.08 36.79
N LEU A 663 -17.57 10.77 36.69
CA LEU A 663 -16.32 10.35 37.34
C LEU A 663 -15.89 11.35 38.40
N GLU A 664 -15.91 10.90 39.66
CA GLU A 664 -15.36 11.63 40.79
C GLU A 664 -13.83 11.73 40.73
N PRO A 665 -13.21 12.69 41.44
CA PRO A 665 -11.75 12.81 41.47
C PRO A 665 -11.06 11.50 41.89
N GLY A 666 -10.16 10.99 41.05
CA GLY A 666 -9.43 9.74 41.27
C GLY A 666 -10.20 8.47 40.90
N GLU A 667 -11.48 8.57 40.56
CA GLU A 667 -12.31 7.44 40.16
C GLU A 667 -11.78 6.80 38.87
N ARG A 668 -11.96 5.47 38.79
CA ARG A 668 -11.63 4.66 37.64
C ARG A 668 -12.83 3.80 37.28
N VAL A 669 -13.15 3.77 35.99
CA VAL A 669 -14.18 2.90 35.43
C VAL A 669 -13.55 2.16 34.26
N GLU A 670 -13.81 0.87 34.17
CA GLU A 670 -13.53 0.09 32.97
C GLU A 670 -14.86 -0.30 32.34
N ASP A 671 -14.98 -0.15 31.03
CA ASP A 671 -16.14 -0.62 30.29
C ASP A 671 -15.72 -1.30 28.99
N HIS A 672 -16.53 -2.26 28.54
CA HIS A 672 -16.27 -3.15 27.41
C HIS A 672 -17.27 -2.90 26.29
N PHE A 673 -16.77 -2.90 25.06
CA PHE A 673 -17.53 -2.67 23.84
C PHE A 673 -17.40 -3.89 22.92
N GLU A 674 -18.52 -4.58 22.70
CA GLU A 674 -18.59 -5.71 21.78
C GLU A 674 -18.52 -5.24 20.32
N LEU A 675 -17.68 -5.91 19.52
CA LEU A 675 -17.42 -5.55 18.12
C LEU A 675 -17.85 -6.65 17.14
N SER A 676 -18.64 -7.63 17.59
CA SER A 676 -19.07 -8.76 16.75
C SER A 676 -19.87 -8.30 15.52
N SER A 677 -20.77 -7.33 15.68
CA SER A 677 -21.60 -6.77 14.61
C SER A 677 -20.83 -5.94 13.58
N SER A 678 -19.67 -5.41 13.96
CA SER A 678 -18.78 -4.64 13.10
C SER A 678 -17.55 -5.43 12.67
N HIS A 679 -17.54 -6.75 12.88
CA HIS A 679 -16.42 -7.63 12.56
C HIS A 679 -15.10 -7.27 13.24
N GLY A 680 -15.09 -6.52 14.34
CA GLY A 680 -13.88 -6.08 15.03
C GLY A 680 -13.49 -4.62 14.76
N TRP A 681 -14.21 -3.92 13.87
CA TRP A 681 -14.02 -2.49 13.61
C TRP A 681 -14.64 -1.64 14.72
N TYR A 682 -13.96 -0.56 15.09
CA TYR A 682 -14.43 0.38 16.11
C TYR A 682 -13.98 1.82 15.79
N ASP A 683 -14.77 2.78 16.28
CA ASP A 683 -14.41 4.20 16.32
C ASP A 683 -15.11 4.82 17.52
N LEU A 684 -14.37 4.85 18.63
CA LEU A 684 -14.83 5.26 19.95
C LEU A 684 -14.41 6.71 20.19
N THR A 685 -15.38 7.60 20.29
CA THR A 685 -15.17 9.01 20.66
C THR A 685 -15.66 9.25 22.08
N LEU A 686 -14.74 9.68 22.93
CA LEU A 686 -14.98 10.13 24.29
C LEU A 686 -14.91 11.66 24.33
N THR A 687 -15.96 12.27 24.86
CA THR A 687 -16.00 13.70 25.19
C THR A 687 -16.25 13.88 26.67
N ALA A 688 -15.51 14.78 27.30
CA ALA A 688 -15.64 15.02 28.73
C ALA A 688 -15.57 16.50 29.09
N THR A 689 -16.39 16.88 30.07
CA THR A 689 -16.55 18.25 30.58
C THR A 689 -16.67 18.22 32.10
N THR A 690 -16.09 19.20 32.80
CA THR A 690 -16.26 19.34 34.26
C THR A 690 -17.71 19.75 34.57
N LEU A 691 -18.38 19.08 35.51
CA LEU A 691 -19.83 19.27 35.76
C LEU A 691 -20.21 20.68 36.25
N ARG A 692 -19.25 21.45 36.76
CA ARG A 692 -19.42 22.82 37.28
C ARG A 692 -18.30 23.76 36.85
N GLY A 693 -17.45 23.33 35.92
CA GLY A 693 -16.36 24.12 35.34
C GLY A 693 -16.86 24.95 34.17
N GLY A 694 -16.06 25.93 33.72
CA GLY A 694 -16.33 26.69 32.49
C GLY A 694 -16.19 25.82 31.22
N ASP A 695 -15.88 26.42 30.07
CA ASP A 695 -15.77 25.74 28.77
C ASP A 695 -14.55 24.78 28.65
N ASP A 696 -14.40 23.79 29.55
CA ASP A 696 -13.39 22.74 29.45
C ASP A 696 -13.90 21.55 28.63
N LYS A 697 -13.20 21.22 27.54
CA LYS A 697 -13.53 20.07 26.69
C LYS A 697 -12.29 19.22 26.47
N VAL A 698 -12.37 17.97 26.90
CA VAL A 698 -11.37 16.93 26.60
C VAL A 698 -11.98 15.95 25.60
N VAL A 699 -11.22 15.64 24.55
CA VAL A 699 -11.60 14.64 23.54
C VAL A 699 -10.53 13.54 23.49
N ARG A 700 -10.99 12.30 23.46
CA ARG A 700 -10.18 11.11 23.14
C ARG A 700 -10.91 10.34 22.05
N ARG A 701 -10.28 10.06 20.93
CA ARG A 701 -10.82 9.19 19.87
C ARG A 701 -9.88 8.03 19.66
N PHE A 702 -10.43 6.83 19.52
CA PHE A 702 -9.70 5.62 19.18
C PHE A 702 -10.48 4.89 18.09
N ALA A 703 -9.85 4.67 16.93
CA ALA A 703 -10.44 3.95 15.82
C ALA A 703 -9.44 2.96 15.22
N GLY A 704 -9.95 1.83 14.76
CA GLY A 704 -9.16 0.76 14.17
C GLY A 704 -9.92 -0.55 14.10
N HIS A 705 -9.17 -1.64 14.04
CA HIS A 705 -9.70 -3.01 14.00
C HIS A 705 -8.96 -3.88 15.03
N VAL A 706 -9.71 -4.73 15.73
CA VAL A 706 -9.12 -5.75 16.64
C VAL A 706 -8.72 -6.97 15.82
N GLU A 707 -7.41 -7.12 15.61
CA GLU A 707 -6.87 -8.32 14.97
C GLU A 707 -6.95 -9.54 15.91
N THR A 708 -7.36 -10.68 15.36
CA THR A 708 -7.57 -11.92 16.13
C THR A 708 -6.67 -13.07 15.69
N GLY A 709 -5.73 -12.80 14.78
CA GLY A 709 -4.94 -13.82 14.09
C GLY A 709 -5.79 -14.71 13.16
N ARG A 710 -7.04 -14.33 12.88
CA ARG A 710 -7.97 -15.05 12.01
C ARG A 710 -8.55 -14.12 10.95
N PRO A 711 -8.90 -14.64 9.77
CA PRO A 711 -9.55 -13.82 8.75
C PRO A 711 -10.83 -13.15 9.26
N SER A 712 -11.10 -11.95 8.76
CA SER A 712 -12.21 -11.08 9.17
C SER A 712 -12.95 -10.53 7.94
N GLN A 713 -13.54 -9.33 8.06
CA GLN A 713 -14.15 -8.57 6.97
C GLN A 713 -13.50 -7.20 6.87
N SER A 714 -13.43 -6.67 5.65
CA SER A 714 -13.03 -5.28 5.39
C SER A 714 -13.95 -4.30 6.14
N ASP A 715 -13.48 -3.07 6.32
CA ASP A 715 -14.24 -2.02 7.03
C ASP A 715 -15.67 -1.89 6.46
N PRO A 716 -16.73 -2.14 7.26
CA PRO A 716 -18.12 -1.97 6.83
C PRO A 716 -18.56 -0.50 6.75
N GLY A 717 -17.72 0.42 7.20
CA GLY A 717 -18.03 1.83 7.39
C GLY A 717 -18.82 2.07 8.69
N PRO A 718 -18.76 3.30 9.23
CA PRO A 718 -19.51 3.66 10.42
C PRO A 718 -21.02 3.74 10.10
N VAL A 719 -21.85 3.34 11.06
CA VAL A 719 -23.32 3.40 10.97
C VAL A 719 -23.90 4.71 11.51
N LYS A 720 -23.05 5.54 12.12
CA LYS A 720 -23.34 6.90 12.57
C LYS A 720 -22.32 7.85 11.96
N GLN A 721 -22.72 9.08 11.69
CA GLN A 721 -21.75 10.14 11.40
C GLN A 721 -20.99 10.47 12.69
N THR A 722 -19.67 10.39 12.65
CA THR A 722 -18.81 10.88 13.73
C THR A 722 -18.88 12.41 13.78
N ALA A 723 -19.12 12.97 14.96
CA ALA A 723 -19.21 14.40 15.20
C ALA A 723 -17.88 15.15 15.06
#